data_AF-A0A7L8SKI4-F1
#
_entry.id   AF-A0A7L8SKI4-F1
#
_cell.length_a   1.000
_cell.length_b   1.000
_cell.length_c   1.000
_cell.angle_alpha   90.00
_cell.angle_beta   90.00
_cell.angle_gamma   90.00
#
_symmetry.space_group_name_H-M   'P 1'
#
loop_
_entity.id
_entity.type
_entity.pdbx_description
1 polymer ?
#
loop_
_entity_poly.entity_id
_entity_poly.type
_entity_poly.pdbx_seq_one_letter_code
_entity_poly.pdbx_strand_id
1 'polypeptide(L)'
;MFKPSPAIVFANFMQLPTIVPKAVWRALRVVSILSALALAVMLALRPATTMPLFWGLIVPSLPLVFMLAPGLWRNICPLAAINQIPRRLGITRALTSRRLSQGAAFPIGIGLLISAVVARKLLFNGNGMATAGLLAAAMGAALIGGLLFKGKSGWCSSICPLLPVQRLYGQTPFIRIANTHCEPCVGCAKNCYDLNPGAAYLADQYDPNPAYRNFRSFFAGLFPGLILGYYLVPSPSEIGPVSTVMQMLVYMAASLTLFNLIEMLGSKTRNVSPVLFAAAAFSLYYWFTAPLIVSTLSSLSGMSIAPEVVATLRGLTIIASLTWIARSLQVERLFLRRELRKGVRDGARLAPIFIETMRLHRSPNDPARKAPAAALPANEAGPAALADASPQPAELCIDPAGTKTPLRKGQTLLEALEDCGAPINAGCRSGVCGADPIAVVAGGERLAPMGSDERATLARLGCADGTRLACMARVRNAGPIRIDLKREAAPAARETRKTEVVPFDPSIRRVVIVGNGVAGLTAADHVRRRHPDCEIHLIGRENHNAYNRMAIAKLISMPTGVQGLHLLPDQWYAEHRVTAWLNTHVSSVDTQRRELTLATRDTLGYDRLILCSGSSAWVPPLDGYGIEGSFVLRDADDAMAIRDYMQRFHGTSAVVLGAGLLGLEAAQALAQLGAQVQVLSNSGQILDRQIDTPASALLEAHLATQGIHVITEADAAQLEPGSEGRVAQIVLKDGRRLPADVVVVCTGVRANVDIAESAGLTLGRGIVVDAQMRTSAAHVYAAGDVAEFEGHSIPLWAVAAEQGEIAAINALGGKRVYRGHVPVTALKVSGIDVRSAGSVHATRPGEFELTQSDPAQGIYRKLVVAEGHLVGAVLVGSPDEADEIIPAVREHAPVSSITALLERGDWEQHSVALAA
;
A
#
# COMPACT_ATOMS: atom_id res chain seq x y z
N MET A 1 -35.11 6.94 19.47
CA MET A 1 -34.31 7.86 18.63
C MET A 1 -32.83 7.63 18.96
N PHE A 2 -32.14 6.78 18.20
CA PHE A 2 -30.80 6.26 18.54
C PHE A 2 -29.74 7.38 18.46
N LYS A 3 -29.02 7.62 19.56
CA LYS A 3 -27.77 8.41 19.56
C LYS A 3 -26.70 7.52 18.90
N PRO A 4 -26.18 7.85 17.70
CA PRO A 4 -25.18 7.01 17.06
C PRO A 4 -23.86 7.12 17.83
N SER A 5 -23.26 5.97 18.15
CA SER A 5 -21.85 5.90 18.55
C SER A 5 -20.98 6.60 17.48
N PRO A 6 -19.99 7.44 17.86
CA PRO A 6 -19.13 8.15 16.91
C PRO A 6 -18.33 7.23 15.98
N ALA A 7 -18.21 5.93 16.30
CA ALA A 7 -17.55 4.94 15.45
C ALA A 7 -18.30 4.66 14.13
N ILE A 8 -19.61 4.93 14.03
CA ILE A 8 -20.41 4.60 12.83
C ILE A 8 -20.61 5.82 11.90
N VAL A 9 -20.31 7.04 12.36
CA VAL A 9 -20.61 8.28 11.62
C VAL A 9 -19.80 8.41 10.33
N PHE A 10 -18.60 7.83 10.26
CA PHE A 10 -17.72 7.87 9.09
C PHE A 10 -17.26 6.46 8.68
N ALA A 11 -18.15 5.48 8.82
CA ALA A 11 -17.91 4.10 8.40
C ALA A 11 -17.56 4.06 6.90
N ASN A 12 -16.51 3.32 6.55
CA ASN A 12 -16.18 3.04 5.15
C ASN A 12 -17.20 2.03 4.57
N PHE A 13 -17.25 1.88 3.24
CA PHE A 13 -18.24 1.02 2.60
C PHE A 13 -18.13 -0.47 2.97
N MET A 14 -16.95 -0.94 3.42
CA MET A 14 -16.75 -2.30 3.91
C MET A 14 -17.36 -2.52 5.29
N GLN A 15 -17.54 -1.43 6.06
CA GLN A 15 -18.15 -1.43 7.39
C GLN A 15 -19.67 -1.22 7.35
N LEU A 16 -20.25 -0.91 6.19
CA LEU A 16 -21.68 -0.73 6.04
C LEU A 16 -22.38 -2.10 5.85
N PRO A 17 -23.49 -2.38 6.54
CA PRO A 17 -24.23 -3.61 6.37
C PRO A 17 -24.77 -3.72 4.93
N THR A 18 -24.59 -4.89 4.32
CA THR A 18 -25.12 -5.18 2.97
C THR A 18 -26.48 -5.87 3.08
N ILE A 19 -27.54 -5.05 3.09
CA ILE A 19 -28.93 -5.55 3.24
C ILE A 19 -29.43 -6.25 1.96
N VAL A 20 -28.93 -5.82 0.80
CA VAL A 20 -29.34 -6.33 -0.51
C VAL A 20 -28.27 -7.27 -1.08
N PRO A 21 -28.61 -8.52 -1.45
CA PRO A 21 -27.67 -9.47 -2.00
C PRO A 21 -26.98 -8.97 -3.29
N LYS A 22 -25.72 -9.35 -3.51
CA LYS A 22 -24.96 -8.95 -4.70
C LYS A 22 -25.63 -9.36 -6.01
N ALA A 23 -26.31 -10.51 -6.04
CA ALA A 23 -27.05 -10.97 -7.22
C ALA A 23 -28.17 -9.99 -7.61
N VAL A 24 -28.92 -9.48 -6.64
CA VAL A 24 -29.97 -8.48 -6.85
C VAL A 24 -29.36 -7.19 -7.41
N TRP A 25 -28.23 -6.73 -6.87
CA TRP A 25 -27.54 -5.57 -7.43
C TRP A 25 -27.07 -5.78 -8.87
N ARG A 26 -26.63 -6.98 -9.24
CA ARG A 26 -26.24 -7.31 -10.62
C ARG A 26 -27.46 -7.26 -11.55
N ALA A 27 -28.59 -7.85 -11.14
CA ALA A 27 -29.82 -7.81 -11.91
C ALA A 27 -30.32 -6.37 -12.11
N LEU A 28 -30.37 -5.57 -11.05
CA LEU A 28 -30.78 -4.16 -11.11
C LEU A 28 -29.89 -3.32 -12.02
N ARG A 29 -28.59 -3.63 -12.12
CA ARG A 29 -27.67 -2.94 -13.04
C ARG A 29 -27.95 -3.28 -14.50
N VAL A 30 -28.21 -4.55 -14.79
CA VAL A 30 -28.59 -4.99 -16.14
C VAL A 30 -29.89 -4.29 -16.55
N VAL A 31 -30.90 -4.34 -15.68
CA VAL A 31 -32.17 -3.64 -15.90
C VAL A 31 -31.95 -2.15 -16.13
N SER A 32 -31.12 -1.49 -15.31
CA SER A 32 -30.82 -0.06 -15.49
C SER A 32 -30.17 0.27 -16.83
N ILE A 33 -29.21 -0.55 -17.29
CA ILE A 33 -28.58 -0.36 -18.61
C ILE A 33 -29.62 -0.53 -19.73
N LEU A 34 -30.42 -1.59 -19.66
CA LEU A 34 -31.47 -1.87 -20.65
C LEU A 34 -32.51 -0.74 -20.68
N SER A 35 -32.94 -0.25 -19.52
CA SER A 35 -33.86 0.89 -19.40
C SER A 35 -33.26 2.17 -19.97
N ALA A 36 -31.96 2.42 -19.78
CA ALA A 36 -31.29 3.59 -20.36
C ALA A 36 -31.20 3.50 -21.90
N LEU A 37 -30.89 2.31 -22.43
CA LEU A 37 -30.89 2.06 -23.88
C LEU A 37 -32.30 2.23 -24.47
N ALA A 38 -33.31 1.61 -23.85
CA ALA A 38 -34.70 1.73 -24.27
C ALA A 38 -35.17 3.20 -24.22
N LEU A 39 -34.80 3.94 -23.18
CA LEU A 39 -35.11 5.36 -23.07
C LEU A 39 -34.45 6.18 -24.18
N ALA A 40 -33.19 5.91 -24.53
CA ALA A 40 -32.51 6.58 -25.65
C ALA A 40 -33.23 6.32 -26.99
N VAL A 41 -33.62 5.08 -27.25
CA VAL A 41 -34.38 4.70 -28.45
C VAL A 41 -35.75 5.37 -28.47
N MET A 42 -36.48 5.37 -27.35
CA MET A 42 -37.80 5.99 -27.25
C MET A 42 -37.76 7.51 -27.36
N LEU A 43 -36.68 8.17 -26.92
CA LEU A 43 -36.47 9.60 -27.15
C LEU A 43 -36.34 9.93 -28.64
N ALA A 44 -35.78 9.03 -29.44
CA ALA A 44 -35.68 9.19 -30.89
C ALA A 44 -36.99 8.84 -31.62
N LEU A 45 -37.65 7.73 -31.23
CA LEU A 45 -38.83 7.21 -31.94
C LEU A 45 -40.15 7.83 -31.49
N ARG A 46 -40.29 8.19 -30.21
CA ARG A 46 -41.52 8.76 -29.62
C ARG A 46 -41.19 9.95 -28.70
N PRO A 47 -40.67 11.06 -29.24
CA PRO A 47 -40.26 12.22 -28.45
C PRO A 47 -41.42 12.86 -27.68
N ALA A 48 -42.63 12.89 -28.25
CA ALA A 48 -43.79 13.54 -27.66
C ALA A 48 -44.16 13.01 -26.26
N THR A 49 -44.04 11.70 -26.04
CA THR A 49 -44.31 11.08 -24.73
C THR A 49 -43.06 10.97 -23.87
N THR A 50 -41.91 10.74 -24.50
CA THR A 50 -40.68 10.37 -23.78
C THR A 50 -39.92 11.59 -23.26
N MET A 51 -39.98 12.73 -23.95
CA MET A 51 -39.33 13.97 -23.48
C MET A 51 -39.97 14.52 -22.20
N PRO A 52 -41.31 14.61 -22.06
CA PRO A 52 -41.95 14.97 -20.80
C PRO A 52 -41.55 14.00 -19.67
N LEU A 53 -41.55 12.69 -19.91
CA LEU A 53 -41.10 11.71 -18.92
C LEU A 53 -39.65 11.95 -18.48
N PHE A 54 -38.73 12.15 -19.44
CA PHE A 54 -37.32 12.31 -19.15
C PHE A 54 -37.02 13.64 -18.41
N TRP A 55 -37.48 14.75 -18.96
CA TRP A 55 -37.18 16.09 -18.43
C TRP A 55 -38.11 16.53 -17.30
N GLY A 56 -39.31 15.95 -17.21
CA GLY A 56 -40.34 16.29 -16.23
C GLY A 56 -40.45 15.33 -15.04
N LEU A 57 -39.93 14.11 -15.14
CA LEU A 57 -39.94 13.15 -14.03
C LEU A 57 -38.57 12.56 -13.70
N ILE A 58 -37.88 11.96 -14.69
CA ILE A 58 -36.62 11.24 -14.44
C ILE A 58 -35.52 12.20 -13.95
N VAL A 59 -35.22 13.25 -14.72
CA VAL A 59 -34.16 14.22 -14.35
C VAL A 59 -34.51 14.98 -13.06
N PRO A 60 -35.76 15.46 -12.85
CA PRO A 60 -36.16 16.08 -11.59
C PRO A 60 -36.10 15.17 -10.36
N SER A 61 -36.09 13.85 -10.50
CA SER A 61 -35.95 12.94 -9.36
C SER A 61 -34.51 12.83 -8.82
N LEU A 62 -33.49 13.11 -9.65
CA LEU A 62 -32.09 12.82 -9.32
C LEU A 62 -31.55 13.63 -8.11
N PRO A 63 -31.78 14.95 -8.00
CA PRO A 63 -31.31 15.72 -6.83
C PRO A 63 -31.83 15.15 -5.51
N LEU A 64 -33.12 14.77 -5.46
CA LEU A 64 -33.73 14.15 -4.29
C LEU A 64 -33.06 12.82 -3.95
N VAL A 65 -32.80 11.96 -4.95
CA VAL A 65 -32.07 10.69 -4.74
C VAL A 65 -30.65 10.95 -4.21
N PHE A 66 -29.94 11.97 -4.71
CA PHE A 66 -28.59 12.30 -4.26
C PHE A 66 -28.55 12.81 -2.82
N MET A 67 -29.58 13.54 -2.38
CA MET A 67 -29.71 14.00 -1.00
C MET A 67 -30.12 12.86 -0.06
N LEU A 68 -31.11 12.05 -0.44
CA LEU A 68 -31.66 11.00 0.42
C LEU A 68 -30.79 9.75 0.48
N ALA A 69 -30.46 9.17 -0.67
CA ALA A 69 -29.84 7.85 -0.80
C ALA A 69 -28.84 7.81 -1.98
N PRO A 70 -27.78 8.62 -1.97
CA PRO A 70 -26.80 8.65 -3.07
C PRO A 70 -26.13 7.29 -3.32
N GLY A 71 -25.97 6.46 -2.29
CA GLY A 71 -25.49 5.08 -2.43
C GLY A 71 -26.42 4.18 -3.28
N LEU A 72 -27.74 4.45 -3.27
CA LEU A 72 -28.69 3.77 -4.16
C LEU A 72 -28.37 4.12 -5.61
N TRP A 73 -28.29 5.42 -5.93
CA TRP A 73 -27.93 5.90 -7.26
C TRP A 73 -26.59 5.32 -7.73
N ARG A 74 -25.57 5.29 -6.87
CA ARG A 74 -24.27 4.71 -7.24
C ARG A 74 -24.34 3.25 -7.63
N ASN A 75 -25.28 2.50 -7.07
CA ASN A 75 -25.49 1.10 -7.41
C ASN A 75 -26.33 0.90 -8.68
N ILE A 76 -27.36 1.73 -8.90
CA ILE A 76 -28.29 1.60 -10.03
C ILE A 76 -27.95 2.48 -11.23
N CYS A 77 -26.97 3.37 -11.16
CA CYS A 77 -26.63 4.28 -12.25
C CYS A 77 -26.15 3.49 -13.49
N PRO A 78 -26.79 3.67 -14.66
CA PRO A 78 -26.44 2.92 -15.87
C PRO A 78 -25.03 3.26 -16.35
N LEU A 79 -24.63 4.53 -16.26
CA LEU A 79 -23.27 4.97 -16.61
C LEU A 79 -22.21 4.34 -15.71
N ALA A 80 -22.50 4.18 -14.42
CA ALA A 80 -21.59 3.51 -13.49
C ALA A 80 -21.46 2.02 -13.77
N ALA A 81 -22.56 1.36 -14.12
CA ALA A 81 -22.55 -0.04 -14.52
C ALA A 81 -21.75 -0.23 -15.82
N ILE A 82 -22.00 0.59 -16.85
CA ILE A 82 -21.30 0.55 -18.14
C ILE A 82 -19.80 0.78 -17.97
N ASN A 83 -19.42 1.77 -17.15
CA ASN A 83 -18.01 2.05 -16.85
C ASN A 83 -17.28 0.84 -16.21
N GLN A 84 -17.99 -0.04 -15.51
CA GLN A 84 -17.40 -1.25 -14.92
C GLN A 84 -17.37 -2.46 -15.86
N ILE A 85 -18.08 -2.44 -16.99
CA ILE A 85 -18.13 -3.57 -17.93
C ILE A 85 -16.73 -3.96 -18.43
N PRO A 86 -15.89 -3.03 -18.95
CA PRO A 86 -14.57 -3.37 -19.47
C PRO A 86 -13.67 -4.06 -18.44
N ARG A 87 -13.76 -3.64 -17.17
CA ARG A 87 -13.03 -4.27 -16.08
C ARG A 87 -13.53 -5.69 -15.79
N ARG A 88 -14.85 -5.90 -15.79
CA ARG A 88 -15.44 -7.23 -15.57
C ARG A 88 -15.15 -8.20 -16.70
N LEU A 89 -14.98 -7.69 -17.92
CA LEU A 89 -14.58 -8.46 -19.10
C LEU A 89 -13.07 -8.62 -19.23
N GLY A 90 -12.26 -8.04 -18.33
CA GLY A 90 -10.79 -8.16 -18.37
C GLY A 90 -10.10 -7.37 -19.49
N ILE A 91 -10.79 -6.43 -20.13
CA ILE A 91 -10.28 -5.65 -21.28
C ILE A 91 -9.84 -4.22 -20.93
N THR A 92 -9.86 -3.85 -19.65
CA THR A 92 -9.42 -2.50 -19.21
C THR A 92 -7.89 -2.36 -19.30
N ARG A 93 -7.42 -1.19 -19.74
CA ARG A 93 -5.99 -0.81 -19.75
C ARG A 93 -5.46 -0.44 -18.36
N ALA A 94 -6.35 -0.28 -17.37
CA ALA A 94 -6.03 -0.02 -15.97
C ALA A 94 -5.11 1.20 -15.72
N LEU A 95 -5.17 2.23 -16.57
CA LEU A 95 -4.35 3.44 -16.40
C LEU A 95 -4.66 4.12 -15.06
N THR A 96 -3.62 4.53 -14.34
CA THR A 96 -3.71 5.36 -13.13
C THR A 96 -3.42 6.81 -13.49
N SER A 97 -4.45 7.67 -13.59
CA SER A 97 -4.24 9.08 -13.94
C SER A 97 -3.97 9.93 -12.71
N ARG A 98 -2.69 10.04 -12.33
CA ARG A 98 -2.22 10.89 -11.22
C ARG A 98 -2.66 12.35 -11.43
N ARG A 99 -2.51 12.91 -12.65
CA ARG A 99 -2.94 14.28 -13.00
C ARG A 99 -4.46 14.52 -12.95
N LEU A 100 -5.30 13.61 -13.46
CA LEU A 100 -6.77 13.78 -13.33
C LEU A 100 -7.20 13.65 -11.86
N SER A 101 -6.59 12.74 -11.10
CA SER A 101 -6.93 12.50 -9.69
C SER A 101 -6.49 13.62 -8.73
N GLN A 102 -5.51 14.44 -9.12
CA GLN A 102 -4.92 15.48 -8.28
C GLN A 102 -5.52 16.89 -8.46
N GLY A 103 -6.53 17.08 -9.31
CA GLY A 103 -7.27 18.34 -9.35
C GLY A 103 -8.06 18.64 -10.62
N ALA A 104 -7.65 18.14 -11.79
CA ALA A 104 -8.26 18.52 -13.07
C ALA A 104 -9.61 17.84 -13.37
N ALA A 105 -9.88 16.67 -12.80
CA ALA A 105 -11.11 15.93 -13.14
C ALA A 105 -12.40 16.63 -12.69
N PHE A 106 -12.38 17.22 -11.49
CA PHE A 106 -13.56 17.88 -10.92
C PHE A 106 -13.99 19.15 -11.70
N PRO A 107 -13.09 20.08 -12.07
CA PRO A 107 -13.46 21.20 -12.94
C PRO A 107 -13.90 20.78 -14.34
N ILE A 108 -13.35 19.69 -14.90
CA ILE A 108 -13.87 19.12 -16.15
C ILE A 108 -15.34 18.70 -15.97
N GLY A 109 -15.66 18.00 -14.87
CA GLY A 109 -17.04 17.62 -14.54
C GLY A 109 -17.98 18.82 -14.39
N ILE A 110 -17.52 19.92 -13.76
CA ILE A 110 -18.28 21.17 -13.64
C ILE A 110 -18.54 21.78 -15.03
N GLY A 111 -17.51 21.87 -15.87
CA GLY A 111 -17.64 22.39 -17.23
C GLY A 111 -18.65 21.59 -18.06
N LEU A 112 -18.53 20.25 -18.05
CA LEU A 112 -19.47 19.36 -18.75
C LEU A 112 -20.91 19.53 -18.27
N LEU A 113 -21.13 19.71 -16.97
CA LEU A 113 -22.46 19.97 -16.42
C LEU A 113 -23.03 21.31 -16.91
N ILE A 114 -22.27 22.39 -16.82
CA ILE A 114 -22.71 23.72 -17.26
C ILE A 114 -23.04 23.69 -18.76
N SER A 115 -22.15 23.12 -19.58
CA SER A 115 -22.38 22.95 -21.01
C SER A 115 -23.64 22.13 -21.28
N ALA A 116 -23.89 21.05 -20.54
CA ALA A 116 -25.10 20.24 -20.70
C ALA A 116 -26.38 21.00 -20.30
N VAL A 117 -26.36 21.82 -19.26
CA VAL A 117 -27.51 22.63 -18.82
C VAL A 117 -27.82 23.74 -19.83
N VAL A 118 -26.79 24.42 -20.35
CA VAL A 118 -26.95 25.41 -21.41
C VAL A 118 -27.47 24.76 -22.70
N ALA A 119 -26.84 23.67 -23.14
CA ALA A 119 -27.28 22.92 -24.32
C ALA A 119 -28.71 22.35 -24.16
N ARG A 120 -29.14 22.03 -22.93
CA ARG A 120 -30.52 21.65 -22.66
C ARG A 120 -31.50 22.76 -23.02
N LYS A 121 -31.21 24.00 -22.61
CA LYS A 121 -32.06 25.16 -22.92
C LYS A 121 -32.02 25.52 -24.41
N LEU A 122 -30.87 25.38 -25.05
CA LEU A 122 -30.68 25.74 -26.46
C LEU A 122 -31.20 24.69 -27.45
N LEU A 123 -31.08 23.40 -27.13
CA LEU A 123 -31.25 22.31 -28.09
C LEU A 123 -32.10 21.16 -27.54
N PHE A 124 -31.76 20.61 -26.37
CA PHE A 124 -32.32 19.31 -25.97
C PHE A 124 -33.80 19.38 -25.53
N ASN A 125 -34.30 20.52 -25.05
CA ASN A 125 -35.71 20.64 -24.65
C ASN A 125 -36.70 20.52 -25.81
N GLY A 126 -36.27 20.74 -27.06
CA GLY A 126 -37.15 20.68 -28.24
C GLY A 126 -36.83 19.53 -29.20
N ASN A 127 -35.75 18.78 -28.96
CA ASN A 127 -35.26 17.79 -29.92
C ASN A 127 -34.97 16.45 -29.23
N GLY A 128 -35.86 15.47 -29.44
CA GLY A 128 -35.73 14.13 -28.87
C GLY A 128 -34.52 13.37 -29.40
N MET A 129 -34.18 13.53 -30.69
CA MET A 129 -33.01 12.89 -31.29
C MET A 129 -31.70 13.45 -30.71
N ALA A 130 -31.61 14.76 -30.50
CA ALA A 130 -30.47 15.38 -29.83
C ALA A 130 -30.34 14.91 -28.37
N THR A 131 -31.47 14.75 -27.66
CA THR A 131 -31.51 14.22 -26.28
C THR A 131 -31.09 12.74 -26.23
N ALA A 132 -31.51 11.93 -27.20
CA ALA A 132 -31.06 10.55 -27.35
C ALA A 132 -29.55 10.47 -27.60
N GLY A 133 -29.03 11.33 -28.48
CA GLY A 133 -27.60 11.48 -28.74
C GLY A 133 -26.79 11.85 -27.50
N LEU A 134 -27.30 12.76 -26.67
CA LEU A 134 -26.68 13.10 -25.37
C LEU A 134 -26.55 11.87 -24.46
N LEU A 135 -27.62 11.08 -24.34
CA LEU A 135 -27.63 9.89 -23.48
C LEU A 135 -26.66 8.81 -24.02
N ALA A 136 -26.67 8.57 -25.33
CA ALA A 136 -25.76 7.64 -25.99
C ALA A 136 -24.29 8.08 -25.84
N ALA A 137 -23.98 9.37 -26.02
CA ALA A 137 -22.65 9.92 -25.85
C ALA A 137 -22.15 9.76 -24.40
N ALA A 138 -23.00 10.01 -23.41
CA ALA A 138 -22.66 9.79 -22.00
C ALA A 138 -22.36 8.32 -21.68
N MET A 139 -23.13 7.38 -22.25
CA MET A 139 -22.90 5.94 -22.10
C MET A 139 -21.60 5.50 -22.78
N GLY A 140 -21.33 5.98 -24.00
CA GLY A 140 -20.08 5.73 -24.72
C GLY A 140 -18.86 6.26 -23.98
N ALA A 141 -18.93 7.50 -23.47
CA ALA A 141 -17.85 8.09 -22.69
C ALA A 141 -17.61 7.33 -21.37
N ALA A 142 -18.67 6.86 -20.71
CA ALA A 142 -18.56 6.00 -19.53
C ALA A 142 -17.84 4.67 -19.85
N LEU A 143 -18.16 4.05 -20.99
CA LEU A 143 -17.53 2.83 -21.48
C LEU A 143 -16.04 3.05 -21.79
N ILE A 144 -15.71 4.12 -22.54
CA ILE A 144 -14.33 4.52 -22.86
C ILE A 144 -13.54 4.78 -21.57
N GLY A 145 -14.13 5.48 -20.60
CA GLY A 145 -13.52 5.69 -19.30
C GLY A 145 -13.19 4.38 -18.58
N GLY A 146 -14.02 3.35 -18.73
CA GLY A 146 -13.81 2.01 -18.16
C GLY A 146 -12.75 1.20 -18.90
N LEU A 147 -12.67 1.37 -20.23
CA LEU A 147 -11.64 0.77 -21.07
C LEU A 147 -10.26 1.33 -20.75
N LEU A 148 -10.16 2.63 -20.44
CA LEU A 148 -8.87 3.30 -20.24
C LEU A 148 -8.39 3.24 -18.78
N PHE A 149 -9.24 3.55 -17.80
CA PHE A 149 -8.81 3.86 -16.45
C PHE A 149 -9.24 2.83 -15.40
N LYS A 150 -8.45 2.73 -14.32
CA LYS A 150 -8.67 1.74 -13.26
C LYS A 150 -9.91 2.04 -12.39
N GLY A 151 -10.77 1.04 -12.20
CA GLY A 151 -11.93 1.16 -11.31
C GLY A 151 -12.94 2.19 -11.83
N LYS A 152 -13.38 3.11 -10.98
CA LYS A 152 -14.34 4.19 -11.33
C LYS A 152 -13.68 5.53 -11.66
N SER A 153 -12.34 5.59 -11.73
CA SER A 153 -11.59 6.84 -11.94
C SER A 153 -11.65 7.38 -13.36
N GLY A 154 -12.14 6.60 -14.32
CA GLY A 154 -12.34 7.05 -15.70
C GLY A 154 -13.65 7.83 -15.93
N TRP A 155 -14.59 7.77 -14.98
CA TRP A 155 -15.90 8.40 -15.18
C TRP A 155 -16.54 8.82 -13.86
N CYS A 156 -17.08 7.86 -13.11
CA CYS A 156 -18.00 8.11 -12.00
C CYS A 156 -17.39 8.84 -10.81
N SER A 157 -16.08 8.71 -10.59
CA SER A 157 -15.38 9.37 -9.47
C SER A 157 -14.44 10.47 -9.94
N SER A 158 -14.58 10.92 -11.19
CA SER A 158 -13.71 11.92 -11.82
C SER A 158 -14.50 12.92 -12.68
N ILE A 159 -14.74 12.61 -13.96
CA ILE A 159 -15.22 13.56 -14.98
C ILE A 159 -16.74 13.53 -15.18
N CYS A 160 -17.47 12.62 -14.52
CA CYS A 160 -18.92 12.53 -14.68
C CYS A 160 -19.61 13.89 -14.37
N PRO A 161 -20.44 14.42 -15.28
CA PRO A 161 -21.08 15.74 -15.09
C PRO A 161 -22.06 15.77 -13.92
N LEU A 162 -22.54 14.61 -13.45
CA LEU A 162 -23.42 14.54 -12.28
C LEU A 162 -22.63 14.50 -10.97
N LEU A 163 -21.32 14.23 -10.99
CA LEU A 163 -20.50 14.12 -9.79
C LEU A 163 -20.49 15.41 -8.94
N PRO A 164 -20.36 16.63 -9.49
CA PRO A 164 -20.42 17.85 -8.71
C PRO A 164 -21.73 17.99 -7.93
N VAL A 165 -22.88 17.75 -8.58
CA VAL A 165 -24.21 17.80 -7.95
C VAL A 165 -24.35 16.71 -6.89
N GLN A 166 -23.93 15.49 -7.23
CA GLN A 166 -23.98 14.34 -6.31
C GLN A 166 -23.12 14.58 -5.06
N ARG A 167 -21.94 15.16 -5.22
CA ARG A 167 -21.05 15.54 -4.10
C ARG A 167 -21.65 16.66 -3.26
N LEU A 168 -22.24 17.66 -3.92
CA LEU A 168 -22.80 18.83 -3.25
C LEU A 168 -24.04 18.47 -2.40
N TYR A 169 -24.93 17.60 -2.89
CA TYR A 169 -26.11 17.15 -2.14
C TYR A 169 -25.87 15.94 -1.25
N GLY A 170 -24.88 15.10 -1.58
CA GLY A 170 -24.58 13.86 -0.88
C GLY A 170 -23.70 14.00 0.36
N GLN A 171 -23.58 15.20 0.94
CA GLN A 171 -22.69 15.47 2.09
C GLN A 171 -23.08 14.69 3.33
N THR A 172 -24.39 14.64 3.63
CA THR A 172 -24.96 13.95 4.78
C THR A 172 -26.18 13.13 4.38
N PRO A 173 -25.96 11.98 3.71
CA PRO A 173 -27.06 11.17 3.22
C PRO A 173 -27.96 10.70 4.36
N PHE A 174 -29.27 10.72 4.13
CA PHE A 174 -30.25 10.19 5.08
C PHE A 174 -30.16 8.67 5.19
N ILE A 175 -29.91 8.00 4.06
CA ILE A 175 -29.77 6.55 3.94
C ILE A 175 -28.39 6.23 3.34
N ARG A 176 -27.61 5.42 4.06
CA ARG A 176 -26.29 4.95 3.61
C ARG A 176 -26.40 3.54 3.08
N ILE A 177 -26.03 3.35 1.81
CA ILE A 177 -26.04 2.06 1.13
C ILE A 177 -24.61 1.80 0.66
N ALA A 178 -24.07 0.62 1.00
CA ALA A 178 -22.76 0.20 0.53
C ALA A 178 -22.73 0.14 -1.00
N ASN A 179 -21.66 0.66 -1.61
CA ASN A 179 -21.48 0.53 -3.05
C ASN A 179 -20.89 -0.86 -3.36
N THR A 180 -21.61 -1.66 -4.16
CA THR A 180 -21.21 -3.03 -4.52
C THR A 180 -20.64 -3.15 -5.94
N HIS A 181 -20.19 -2.04 -6.52
CA HIS A 181 -19.47 -2.06 -7.81
C HIS A 181 -17.97 -2.33 -7.65
N CYS A 182 -17.37 -1.90 -6.54
CA CYS A 182 -15.92 -1.93 -6.33
C CYS A 182 -15.55 -2.99 -5.30
N GLU A 183 -15.14 -4.17 -5.75
CA GLU A 183 -14.62 -5.23 -4.88
C GLU A 183 -13.29 -5.76 -5.45
N PRO A 184 -12.17 -5.72 -4.70
CA PRO A 184 -11.90 -4.83 -3.55
C PRO A 184 -11.68 -3.35 -3.98
N CYS A 185 -11.55 -2.44 -3.01
CA CYS A 185 -11.20 -1.04 -3.27
C CYS A 185 -9.83 -0.95 -3.96
N VAL A 186 -9.72 -0.12 -4.99
CA VAL A 186 -8.50 0.02 -5.80
C VAL A 186 -7.80 1.37 -5.67
N GLY A 187 -8.20 2.20 -4.69
CA GLY A 187 -7.57 3.50 -4.43
C GLY A 187 -7.67 4.51 -5.59
N CYS A 188 -8.64 4.36 -6.50
CA CYS A 188 -8.62 5.04 -7.80
C CYS A 188 -8.89 6.55 -7.77
N ALA A 189 -9.37 7.11 -6.66
CA ALA A 189 -9.64 8.54 -6.50
C ALA A 189 -9.34 9.00 -5.07
N LYS A 190 -8.71 10.17 -4.92
CA LYS A 190 -8.53 10.84 -3.62
C LYS A 190 -9.91 11.15 -3.00
N ASN A 191 -10.04 10.97 -1.69
CA ASN A 191 -11.29 11.20 -0.95
C ASN A 191 -12.52 10.59 -1.65
N CYS A 192 -12.39 9.32 -2.08
CA CYS A 192 -13.41 8.66 -2.89
C CYS A 192 -14.75 8.57 -2.14
N TYR A 193 -15.80 9.12 -2.74
CA TYR A 193 -17.17 9.06 -2.21
C TYR A 193 -17.65 7.61 -1.99
N ASP A 194 -17.30 6.72 -2.91
CA ASP A 194 -17.68 5.31 -2.81
C ASP A 194 -16.99 4.58 -1.66
N LEU A 195 -15.83 5.08 -1.21
CA LEU A 195 -15.07 4.47 -0.12
C LEU A 195 -15.58 4.93 1.24
N ASN A 196 -15.75 6.24 1.43
CA ASN A 196 -16.23 6.81 2.68
C ASN A 196 -17.23 7.96 2.40
N PRO A 197 -18.50 7.65 2.10
CA PRO A 197 -19.47 8.67 1.69
C PRO A 197 -19.73 9.71 2.78
N GLY A 198 -19.62 9.33 4.06
CA GLY A 198 -19.83 10.25 5.18
C GLY A 198 -18.70 11.25 5.41
N ALA A 199 -17.47 10.94 4.99
CA ALA A 199 -16.30 11.81 5.16
C ALA A 199 -15.85 12.48 3.86
N ALA A 200 -16.19 11.92 2.70
CA ALA A 200 -15.56 12.29 1.42
C ALA A 200 -15.73 13.76 1.01
N TYR A 201 -16.91 14.36 1.24
CA TYR A 201 -17.11 15.79 0.91
C TYR A 201 -16.39 16.72 1.90
N LEU A 202 -16.48 16.44 3.19
CA LEU A 202 -15.76 17.21 4.21
C LEU A 202 -14.24 17.09 4.03
N ALA A 203 -13.74 15.90 3.68
CA ALA A 203 -12.34 15.69 3.34
C ALA A 203 -11.91 16.51 2.11
N ASP A 204 -12.78 16.71 1.11
CA ASP A 204 -12.50 17.62 -0.02
C ASP A 204 -12.45 19.10 0.43
N GLN A 205 -13.35 19.52 1.32
CA GLN A 205 -13.46 20.90 1.82
C GLN A 205 -12.28 21.30 2.73
N TYR A 206 -11.76 20.34 3.49
CA TYR A 206 -10.63 20.52 4.40
C TYR A 206 -9.31 20.02 3.81
N ASP A 207 -9.27 19.70 2.51
CA ASP A 207 -8.04 19.25 1.86
C ASP A 207 -6.97 20.36 1.90
N PRO A 208 -5.71 20.03 2.24
CA PRO A 208 -4.64 21.01 2.26
C PRO A 208 -4.38 21.60 0.87
N ASN A 209 -4.61 20.85 -0.21
CA ASN A 209 -4.39 21.35 -1.57
C ASN A 209 -5.49 22.33 -2.01
N PRO A 210 -5.18 23.63 -2.22
CA PRO A 210 -6.15 24.62 -2.67
C PRO A 210 -6.75 24.31 -4.04
N ALA A 211 -5.97 23.76 -4.97
CA ALA A 211 -6.47 23.39 -6.29
C ALA A 211 -7.50 22.27 -6.24
N TYR A 212 -7.47 21.43 -5.22
CA TYR A 212 -8.43 20.36 -5.04
C TYR A 212 -9.69 20.85 -4.31
N ARG A 213 -9.49 21.65 -3.25
CA ARG A 213 -10.53 22.23 -2.40
C ARG A 213 -11.40 23.29 -3.11
N ASN A 214 -10.77 24.29 -3.74
CA ASN A 214 -11.45 25.52 -4.17
C ASN A 214 -12.54 25.26 -5.21
N PHE A 215 -12.39 24.26 -6.09
CA PHE A 215 -13.42 23.93 -7.07
C PHE A 215 -14.73 23.42 -6.46
N ARG A 216 -14.71 22.89 -5.22
CA ARG A 216 -15.95 22.46 -4.54
C ARG A 216 -16.75 23.67 -4.07
N SER A 217 -16.10 24.62 -3.42
CA SER A 217 -16.73 25.88 -2.99
C SER A 217 -17.15 26.73 -4.18
N PHE A 218 -16.33 26.80 -5.23
CA PHE A 218 -16.68 27.46 -6.49
C PHE A 218 -17.99 26.91 -7.07
N PHE A 219 -18.10 25.59 -7.19
CA PHE A 219 -19.33 24.97 -7.71
C PHE A 219 -20.54 25.27 -6.80
N ALA A 220 -20.39 25.17 -5.48
CA ALA A 220 -21.46 25.45 -4.54
C ALA A 220 -21.99 26.88 -4.69
N GLY A 221 -21.11 27.88 -4.81
CA GLY A 221 -21.50 29.28 -5.00
C GLY A 221 -22.13 29.57 -6.37
N LEU A 222 -21.68 28.89 -7.42
CA LEU A 222 -22.15 29.06 -8.79
C LEU A 222 -23.56 28.46 -9.03
N PHE A 223 -23.88 27.37 -8.35
CA PHE A 223 -24.98 26.48 -8.73
C PHE A 223 -26.40 27.08 -8.60
N PRO A 224 -26.75 27.85 -7.55
CA PRO A 224 -28.06 28.53 -7.51
C PRO A 224 -28.27 29.47 -8.70
N GLY A 225 -27.24 30.23 -9.08
CA GLY A 225 -27.26 31.10 -10.26
C GLY A 225 -27.48 30.34 -11.56
N LEU A 226 -26.87 29.16 -11.73
CA LEU A 226 -27.12 28.30 -12.89
C LEU A 226 -28.60 27.87 -12.97
N ILE A 227 -29.21 27.54 -11.84
CA ILE A 227 -30.63 27.13 -11.77
C ILE A 227 -31.55 28.31 -12.09
N LEU A 228 -31.31 29.47 -11.48
CA LEU A 228 -32.08 30.70 -11.74
C LEU A 228 -31.95 31.11 -13.21
N GLY A 229 -30.72 31.13 -13.73
CA GLY A 229 -30.49 31.45 -15.14
C GLY A 229 -31.22 30.49 -16.08
N TYR A 230 -31.25 29.19 -15.77
CA TYR A 230 -31.97 28.23 -16.60
C TYR A 230 -33.50 28.49 -16.62
N TYR A 231 -34.12 28.80 -15.48
CA TYR A 231 -35.58 28.95 -15.39
C TYR A 231 -36.10 30.36 -15.66
N LEU A 232 -35.35 31.41 -15.33
CA LEU A 232 -35.80 32.81 -15.42
C LEU A 232 -35.40 33.50 -16.73
N VAL A 233 -34.29 33.10 -17.36
CA VAL A 233 -33.90 33.68 -18.65
C VAL A 233 -34.92 33.23 -19.71
N PRO A 234 -35.41 34.15 -20.57
CA PRO A 234 -36.31 33.81 -21.67
C PRO A 234 -35.77 32.72 -22.61
N SER A 235 -36.65 32.13 -23.42
CA SER A 235 -36.23 31.08 -24.36
C SER A 235 -35.34 31.62 -25.48
N PRO A 236 -34.51 30.77 -26.12
CA PRO A 236 -33.65 31.20 -27.23
C PRO A 236 -34.42 31.75 -28.43
N SER A 237 -35.69 31.35 -28.60
CA SER A 237 -36.59 31.90 -29.62
C SER A 237 -37.01 33.34 -29.35
N GLU A 238 -36.97 33.79 -28.09
CA GLU A 238 -37.40 35.14 -27.71
C GLU A 238 -36.26 36.15 -27.78
N ILE A 239 -35.07 35.79 -27.28
CA ILE A 239 -33.94 36.72 -27.11
C ILE A 239 -32.68 36.31 -27.90
N GLY A 240 -32.73 35.20 -28.62
CA GLY A 240 -31.60 34.62 -29.33
C GLY A 240 -30.67 33.77 -28.45
N PRO A 241 -29.89 32.84 -29.05
CA PRO A 241 -29.06 31.89 -28.32
C PRO A 241 -27.90 32.56 -27.57
N VAL A 242 -27.25 33.56 -28.18
CA VAL A 242 -26.14 34.28 -27.55
C VAL A 242 -26.60 35.06 -26.31
N SER A 243 -27.70 35.81 -26.43
CA SER A 243 -28.28 36.55 -25.30
C SER A 243 -28.69 35.62 -24.17
N THR A 244 -29.29 34.48 -24.51
CA THR A 244 -29.66 33.44 -23.52
C THR A 244 -28.44 33.01 -22.70
N VAL A 245 -27.33 32.67 -23.37
CA VAL A 245 -26.08 32.26 -22.69
C VAL A 245 -25.51 33.38 -21.84
N MET A 246 -25.44 34.60 -22.37
CA MET A 246 -24.89 35.75 -21.65
C MET A 246 -25.70 36.08 -20.39
N GLN A 247 -27.03 36.08 -20.46
CA GLN A 247 -27.87 36.31 -19.29
C GLN A 247 -27.75 35.18 -18.26
N MET A 248 -27.66 33.91 -18.69
CA MET A 248 -27.39 32.80 -17.77
C MET A 248 -26.05 32.99 -17.03
N LEU A 249 -25.00 33.44 -17.73
CA LEU A 249 -23.70 33.74 -17.12
C LEU A 249 -23.80 34.89 -16.10
N VAL A 250 -24.66 35.89 -16.33
CA VAL A 250 -24.91 36.96 -15.36
C VAL A 250 -25.53 36.41 -14.08
N TYR A 251 -26.53 35.53 -14.14
CA TYR A 251 -27.10 34.88 -12.94
C TYR A 251 -26.06 34.04 -12.19
N MET A 252 -25.23 33.30 -12.91
CA MET A 252 -24.13 32.52 -12.33
C MET A 252 -23.10 33.41 -11.63
N ALA A 253 -22.69 34.51 -12.27
CA ALA A 253 -21.78 35.49 -11.70
C ALA A 253 -22.37 36.17 -10.46
N ALA A 254 -23.64 36.57 -10.50
CA ALA A 254 -24.33 37.17 -9.36
C ALA A 254 -24.39 36.24 -8.14
N SER A 255 -24.71 34.96 -8.36
CA SER A 255 -24.71 33.94 -7.31
C SER A 255 -23.31 33.73 -6.72
N LEU A 256 -22.28 33.66 -7.57
CA LEU A 256 -20.91 33.50 -7.12
C LEU A 256 -20.39 34.73 -6.34
N THR A 257 -20.76 35.94 -6.78
CA THR A 257 -20.45 37.18 -6.07
C THR A 257 -21.10 37.20 -4.69
N LEU A 258 -22.37 36.81 -4.58
CA LEU A 258 -23.06 36.70 -3.30
C LEU A 258 -22.40 35.65 -2.39
N PHE A 259 -22.00 34.51 -2.93
CA PHE A 259 -21.28 33.47 -2.19
C PHE A 259 -19.97 34.01 -1.60
N ASN A 260 -19.16 34.69 -2.42
CA ASN A 260 -17.89 35.27 -1.98
C ASN A 260 -18.09 36.40 -0.97
N LEU A 261 -19.14 37.21 -1.11
CA LEU A 261 -19.49 38.25 -0.13
C LEU A 261 -19.83 37.65 1.23
N ILE A 262 -20.61 36.57 1.26
CA ILE A 262 -20.96 35.86 2.51
C ILE A 262 -19.72 35.23 3.15
N GLU A 263 -18.83 34.63 2.36
CA GLU A 263 -17.55 34.11 2.87
C GLU A 263 -16.67 35.23 3.45
N MET A 264 -16.65 36.41 2.82
CA MET A 264 -15.89 37.57 3.29
C MET A 264 -16.44 38.14 4.62
N LEU A 265 -17.75 38.06 4.84
CA LEU A 265 -18.41 38.51 6.09
C LEU A 265 -18.19 37.56 7.28
N GLY A 266 -17.47 36.45 7.10
CA GLY A 266 -16.99 35.60 8.19
C GLY A 266 -17.87 34.37 8.47
N SER A 267 -17.84 33.38 7.57
CA SER A 267 -18.46 32.07 7.83
C SER A 267 -17.72 31.34 8.97
N LYS A 268 -18.47 30.75 9.92
CA LYS A 268 -17.90 30.08 11.12
C LYS A 268 -16.99 28.91 10.76
N THR A 269 -17.29 28.21 9.66
CA THR A 269 -16.52 27.08 9.15
C THR A 269 -16.58 27.06 7.63
N ARG A 270 -15.61 26.41 6.98
CA ARG A 270 -15.51 26.32 5.51
C ARG A 270 -16.69 25.61 4.84
N ASN A 271 -17.49 24.84 5.59
CA ASN A 271 -18.62 24.11 5.03
C ASN A 271 -19.96 24.86 5.12
N VAL A 272 -20.08 25.90 5.95
CA VAL A 272 -21.36 26.61 6.18
C VAL A 272 -21.92 27.18 4.88
N SER A 273 -21.15 28.02 4.18
CA SER A 273 -21.63 28.67 2.95
C SER A 273 -21.93 27.66 1.83
N PRO A 274 -21.06 26.65 1.56
CA PRO A 274 -21.40 25.59 0.62
C PRO A 274 -22.71 24.84 0.94
N VAL A 275 -23.00 24.56 2.22
CA VAL A 275 -24.25 23.90 2.64
C VAL A 275 -25.46 24.81 2.42
N LEU A 276 -25.37 26.09 2.79
CA LEU A 276 -26.46 27.05 2.60
C LEU A 276 -26.79 27.24 1.12
N PHE A 277 -25.77 27.39 0.26
CA PHE A 277 -25.97 27.53 -1.18
C PHE A 277 -26.46 26.23 -1.83
N ALA A 278 -26.00 25.07 -1.36
CA ALA A 278 -26.57 23.81 -1.79
C ALA A 278 -28.06 23.70 -1.45
N ALA A 279 -28.45 24.04 -0.22
CA ALA A 279 -29.85 24.01 0.21
C ALA A 279 -30.70 25.02 -0.58
N ALA A 280 -30.18 26.22 -0.85
CA ALA A 280 -30.83 27.20 -1.71
C ALA A 280 -31.00 26.68 -3.13
N ALA A 281 -29.96 26.10 -3.74
CA ALA A 281 -30.03 25.48 -5.06
C ALA A 281 -31.09 24.37 -5.10
N PHE A 282 -31.12 23.49 -4.09
CA PHE A 282 -32.11 22.41 -4.00
C PHE A 282 -33.54 22.96 -3.93
N SER A 283 -33.79 23.93 -3.05
CA SER A 283 -35.09 24.57 -2.90
C SER A 283 -35.54 25.31 -4.17
N LEU A 284 -34.63 26.08 -4.80
CA LEU A 284 -34.91 26.77 -6.07
C LEU A 284 -35.22 25.79 -7.19
N TYR A 285 -34.48 24.69 -7.30
CA TYR A 285 -34.72 23.68 -8.33
C TYR A 285 -36.14 23.10 -8.24
N TYR A 286 -36.57 22.71 -7.04
CA TYR A 286 -37.92 22.16 -6.83
C TYR A 286 -39.02 23.23 -6.81
N TRP A 287 -38.68 24.49 -6.55
CA TRP A 287 -39.60 25.60 -6.75
C TRP A 287 -40.11 25.66 -8.19
N PHE A 288 -39.21 25.54 -9.17
CA PHE A 288 -39.55 25.59 -10.59
C PHE A 288 -39.96 24.22 -11.17
N THR A 289 -39.44 23.11 -10.65
CA THR A 289 -39.78 21.77 -11.20
C THR A 289 -41.04 21.16 -10.61
N ALA A 290 -41.51 21.54 -9.43
CA ALA A 290 -42.73 20.97 -8.86
C ALA A 290 -43.97 21.09 -9.78
N PRO A 291 -44.25 22.27 -10.41
CA PRO A 291 -45.33 22.37 -11.41
C PRO A 291 -45.13 21.42 -12.60
N LEU A 292 -43.89 21.29 -13.08
CA LEU A 292 -43.54 20.43 -14.21
C LEU A 292 -43.73 18.93 -13.87
N ILE A 293 -43.38 18.51 -12.66
CA ILE A 293 -43.59 17.14 -12.18
C ILE A 293 -45.09 16.85 -12.14
N VAL A 294 -45.90 17.75 -11.56
CA VAL A 294 -47.35 17.58 -11.45
C VAL A 294 -48.02 17.54 -12.83
N SER A 295 -47.63 18.42 -13.76
CA SER A 295 -48.18 18.42 -15.12
C SER A 295 -47.79 17.17 -15.90
N THR A 296 -46.56 16.68 -15.73
CA THR A 296 -46.08 15.44 -16.36
C THR A 296 -46.79 14.22 -15.80
N LEU A 297 -47.01 14.15 -14.48
CA LEU A 297 -47.77 13.04 -13.88
C LEU A 297 -49.24 13.06 -14.33
N SER A 298 -49.84 14.25 -14.45
CA SER A 298 -51.21 14.39 -14.95
C SER A 298 -51.32 13.94 -16.41
N SER A 299 -50.35 14.31 -17.26
CA SER A 299 -50.35 13.91 -18.68
C SER A 299 -50.09 12.42 -18.89
N LEU A 300 -49.24 11.80 -18.06
CA LEU A 300 -48.94 10.37 -18.17
C LEU A 300 -50.03 9.47 -17.56
N SER A 301 -50.70 9.92 -16.49
CA SER A 301 -51.75 9.14 -15.81
C SER A 301 -53.15 9.35 -16.40
N GLY A 302 -53.35 10.43 -17.16
CA GLY A 302 -54.67 10.84 -17.64
C GLY A 302 -55.59 11.40 -16.54
N MET A 303 -55.10 11.56 -15.31
CA MET A 303 -55.85 12.10 -14.17
C MET A 303 -55.47 13.55 -13.90
N SER A 304 -56.44 14.41 -13.58
CA SER A 304 -56.16 15.78 -13.14
C SER A 304 -55.66 15.79 -11.69
N ILE A 305 -54.40 16.16 -11.48
CA ILE A 305 -53.83 16.31 -10.13
C ILE A 305 -54.09 17.74 -9.64
N ALA A 306 -54.55 17.86 -8.40
CA ALA A 306 -54.93 19.13 -7.79
C ALA A 306 -53.74 20.12 -7.71
N PRO A 307 -53.89 21.42 -8.06
CA PRO A 307 -52.81 22.41 -8.03
C PRO A 307 -52.15 22.58 -6.66
N GLU A 308 -52.87 22.29 -5.57
CA GLU A 308 -52.40 22.34 -4.18
C GLU A 308 -51.24 21.37 -3.91
N VAL A 309 -51.11 20.32 -4.72
CA VAL A 309 -49.98 19.38 -4.66
C VAL A 309 -48.65 20.10 -4.96
N VAL A 310 -48.65 21.11 -5.83
CA VAL A 310 -47.44 21.92 -6.12
C VAL A 310 -46.98 22.67 -4.88
N ALA A 311 -47.91 23.31 -4.15
CA ALA A 311 -47.60 24.01 -2.90
C ALA A 311 -47.06 23.05 -1.84
N THR A 312 -47.66 21.86 -1.74
CA THR A 312 -47.24 20.80 -0.83
C THR A 312 -45.81 20.33 -1.12
N LEU A 313 -45.47 20.05 -2.39
CA LEU A 313 -44.13 19.64 -2.79
C LEU A 313 -43.07 20.72 -2.50
N ARG A 314 -43.40 21.99 -2.74
CA ARG A 314 -42.53 23.12 -2.40
C ARG A 314 -42.29 23.22 -0.89
N GLY A 315 -43.35 23.10 -0.09
CA GLY A 315 -43.26 23.10 1.37
C GLY A 315 -42.37 21.97 1.91
N LEU A 316 -42.60 20.73 1.44
CA LEU A 316 -41.78 19.57 1.82
C LEU A 316 -40.31 19.74 1.45
N THR A 317 -40.02 20.34 0.29
CA THR A 317 -38.65 20.62 -0.13
C THR A 317 -37.94 21.58 0.82
N ILE A 318 -38.62 22.67 1.23
CA ILE A 318 -38.05 23.65 2.18
C ILE A 318 -37.76 22.98 3.53
N ILE A 319 -38.70 22.18 4.04
CA ILE A 319 -38.53 21.42 5.30
C ILE A 319 -37.34 20.45 5.19
N ALA A 320 -37.21 19.73 4.07
CA ALA A 320 -36.10 18.83 3.82
C ALA A 320 -34.75 19.57 3.77
N SER A 321 -34.68 20.72 3.09
CA SER A 321 -33.50 21.59 3.03
C SER A 321 -33.07 22.07 4.42
N LEU A 322 -34.00 22.57 5.24
CA LEU A 322 -33.70 23.03 6.61
C LEU A 322 -33.19 21.89 7.50
N THR A 323 -33.83 20.73 7.42
CA THR A 323 -33.41 19.53 8.15
C THR A 323 -32.01 19.08 7.71
N TRP A 324 -31.74 19.15 6.41
CA TRP A 324 -30.46 18.76 5.83
C TRP A 324 -29.32 19.72 6.21
N ILE A 325 -29.58 21.03 6.28
CA ILE A 325 -28.62 22.03 6.80
C ILE A 325 -28.22 21.67 8.24
N ALA A 326 -29.20 21.47 9.14
CA ALA A 326 -28.95 21.15 10.53
C ALA A 326 -28.10 19.88 10.69
N ARG A 327 -28.43 18.82 9.94
CA ARG A 327 -27.66 17.56 9.92
C ARG A 327 -26.24 17.76 9.38
N SER A 328 -26.09 18.54 8.32
CA SER A 328 -24.78 18.79 7.70
C SER A 328 -23.82 19.49 8.65
N LEU A 329 -24.29 20.52 9.34
CA LEU A 329 -23.51 21.23 10.36
C LEU A 329 -23.17 20.34 11.57
N GLN A 330 -24.09 19.43 11.96
CA GLN A 330 -23.82 18.48 13.04
C GLN A 330 -22.73 17.47 12.68
N VAL A 331 -22.77 16.90 11.46
CA VAL A 331 -21.77 15.93 10.98
C VAL A 331 -20.40 16.59 10.81
N GLU A 332 -20.35 17.82 10.32
CA GLU A 332 -19.11 18.60 10.24
C GLU A 332 -18.44 18.77 11.61
N ARG A 333 -19.20 19.11 12.66
CA ARG A 333 -18.65 19.20 14.03
C ARG A 333 -18.02 17.88 14.48
N LEU A 334 -18.63 16.75 14.13
CA LEU A 334 -18.09 15.43 14.45
C LEU A 334 -16.82 15.12 13.64
N PHE A 335 -16.79 15.54 12.37
CA PHE A 335 -15.62 15.41 11.50
C PHE A 335 -14.42 16.20 12.06
N LEU A 336 -14.63 17.48 12.38
CA LEU A 336 -13.59 18.34 12.92
C LEU A 336 -13.07 17.83 14.27
N ARG A 337 -13.94 17.35 15.16
CA ARG A 337 -13.51 16.71 16.42
C ARG A 337 -12.65 15.48 16.19
N ARG A 338 -12.94 14.69 15.15
CA ARG A 338 -12.15 13.51 14.78
C ARG A 338 -10.79 13.92 14.22
N GLU A 339 -10.74 14.89 13.32
CA GLU A 339 -9.48 15.37 12.72
C GLU A 339 -8.61 16.14 13.73
N LEU A 340 -9.19 16.92 14.64
CA LEU A 340 -8.48 17.52 15.78
C LEU A 340 -7.83 16.47 16.66
N ARG A 341 -8.54 15.38 16.98
CA ARG A 341 -7.98 14.26 17.76
C ARG A 341 -6.85 13.54 17.03
N LYS A 342 -6.86 13.51 15.69
CA LYS A 342 -5.75 12.98 14.89
C LYS A 342 -4.56 13.95 14.86
N GLY A 343 -4.78 15.23 14.58
CA GLY A 343 -3.73 16.25 14.56
C GLY A 343 -3.01 16.42 15.91
N VAL A 344 -3.74 16.28 17.02
CA VAL A 344 -3.14 16.26 18.38
C VAL A 344 -2.33 14.98 18.63
N ARG A 345 -2.66 13.85 17.99
CA ARG A 345 -1.90 12.58 18.08
C ARG A 345 -0.68 12.54 17.16
N ASP A 346 -0.73 13.21 16.02
CA ASP A 346 0.32 13.20 14.98
C ASP A 346 1.26 14.43 15.06
N GLY A 347 1.13 15.29 16.08
CA GLY A 347 1.93 16.52 16.25
C GLY A 347 1.66 17.63 15.22
N ALA A 348 0.77 17.41 14.25
CA ALA A 348 0.40 18.37 13.23
C ALA A 348 -0.69 19.33 13.75
N ARG A 349 -0.36 20.62 13.88
CA ARG A 349 -1.38 21.65 14.11
C ARG A 349 -2.32 21.68 12.90
N LEU A 350 -3.62 21.52 13.13
CA LEU A 350 -4.61 22.04 12.18
C LEU A 350 -4.27 23.51 11.98
N ALA A 351 -3.91 23.88 10.75
CA ALA A 351 -3.56 25.25 10.42
C ALA A 351 -4.69 26.17 10.95
N PRO A 352 -4.36 27.26 11.66
CA PRO A 352 -5.37 28.18 12.16
C PRO A 352 -6.24 28.64 10.98
N ILE A 353 -7.54 28.74 11.23
CA ILE A 353 -8.54 29.20 10.26
C ILE A 353 -8.25 30.69 10.01
N PHE A 354 -7.31 30.96 9.11
CA PHE A 354 -7.11 32.27 8.51
C PHE A 354 -7.76 32.29 7.13
N ILE A 355 -8.55 33.33 6.90
CA ILE A 355 -9.20 33.64 5.64
C ILE A 355 -8.08 34.05 4.66
N GLU A 356 -7.61 33.14 3.82
CA GLU A 356 -6.90 33.50 2.59
C GLU A 356 -7.95 33.92 1.56
N THR A 357 -8.30 35.20 1.60
CA THR A 357 -8.98 35.88 0.49
C THR A 357 -8.10 35.83 -0.75
N MET A 358 -8.75 35.67 -1.90
CA MET A 358 -8.14 35.50 -3.22
C MET A 358 -6.86 36.34 -3.45
N ARG A 359 -5.70 35.67 -3.55
CA ARG A 359 -4.60 36.11 -4.40
C ARG A 359 -4.58 35.24 -5.65
N LEU A 360 -5.32 35.67 -6.67
CA LEU A 360 -5.02 35.31 -8.05
C LEU A 360 -3.79 36.13 -8.47
N HIS A 361 -2.76 35.45 -9.02
CA HIS A 361 -1.40 35.93 -9.40
C HIS A 361 -0.36 35.81 -8.28
N ARG A 362 0.81 35.21 -8.45
CA ARG A 362 1.66 34.92 -9.63
C ARG A 362 2.38 33.58 -9.40
N SER A 363 2.50 32.75 -10.42
CA SER A 363 3.56 31.72 -10.46
C SER A 363 4.85 32.43 -10.90
N PRO A 364 5.95 32.44 -10.13
CA PRO A 364 7.26 32.63 -10.69
C PRO A 364 7.79 31.26 -11.13
N ASN A 365 8.16 31.18 -12.41
CA ASN A 365 8.88 30.09 -13.08
C ASN A 365 8.05 28.90 -13.55
N ASP A 366 7.35 29.13 -14.66
CA ASP A 366 7.14 28.11 -15.69
C ASP A 366 7.69 28.66 -17.03
N PRO A 367 8.90 28.28 -17.48
CA PRO A 367 9.36 28.57 -18.83
C PRO A 367 9.09 27.35 -19.73
N ALA A 368 7.84 27.17 -20.15
CA ALA A 368 7.52 26.25 -21.24
C ALA A 368 6.45 26.84 -22.17
N ARG A 369 6.85 27.76 -23.05
CA ARG A 369 6.44 27.74 -24.48
C ARG A 369 7.10 28.87 -25.29
N LYS A 370 7.90 28.48 -26.28
CA LYS A 370 7.63 28.73 -27.72
C LYS A 370 8.53 27.81 -28.57
N ALA A 371 7.88 26.89 -29.29
CA ALA A 371 8.40 26.21 -30.48
C ALA A 371 8.40 27.22 -31.68
N PRO A 372 8.97 26.97 -32.88
CA PRO A 372 9.05 25.64 -33.54
C PRO A 372 10.28 25.37 -34.44
N ALA A 373 10.36 24.11 -34.91
CA ALA A 373 10.67 23.67 -36.28
C ALA A 373 11.65 22.48 -36.33
N ALA A 374 11.27 21.50 -37.14
CA ALA A 374 11.97 20.25 -37.38
C ALA A 374 13.07 20.40 -38.45
N ALA A 375 14.21 19.72 -38.26
CA ALA A 375 15.00 19.05 -39.31
C ALA A 375 16.17 18.27 -38.67
N LEU A 376 16.27 16.97 -39.02
CA LEU A 376 17.46 16.10 -38.92
C LEU A 376 18.40 16.37 -40.13
N PRO A 377 19.59 15.74 -40.29
CA PRO A 377 20.61 15.20 -39.36
C PRO A 377 22.07 15.58 -39.78
N ALA A 378 23.06 14.95 -39.11
CA ALA A 378 24.39 14.52 -39.61
C ALA A 378 25.66 15.25 -39.13
N ASN A 379 26.60 14.42 -38.65
CA ASN A 379 28.06 14.44 -38.66
C ASN A 379 28.82 15.77 -38.48
N GLU A 380 29.72 15.82 -37.49
CA GLU A 380 31.17 15.73 -37.75
C GLU A 380 31.96 15.60 -36.44
N ALA A 381 33.01 14.79 -36.49
CA ALA A 381 33.95 14.52 -35.40
C ALA A 381 34.95 15.68 -35.24
N GLY A 382 35.34 15.99 -34.00
CA GLY A 382 36.44 16.90 -33.68
C GLY A 382 36.91 16.74 -32.23
N PRO A 383 38.22 16.76 -31.93
CA PRO A 383 38.81 16.04 -30.80
C PRO A 383 38.93 16.84 -29.49
N ALA A 384 38.92 16.08 -28.39
CA ALA A 384 39.53 16.27 -27.09
C ALA A 384 39.95 17.69 -26.64
N ALA A 385 39.30 18.16 -25.56
CA ALA A 385 39.92 19.02 -24.57
C ALA A 385 39.72 18.39 -23.18
N LEU A 386 40.79 17.77 -22.67
CA LEU A 386 40.96 17.44 -21.26
C LEU A 386 40.87 18.73 -20.45
N ALA A 387 39.86 18.82 -19.58
CA ALA A 387 39.77 19.87 -18.56
C ALA A 387 39.72 19.21 -17.18
N ASP A 388 40.68 19.60 -16.36
CA ASP A 388 40.88 19.32 -14.94
C ASP A 388 39.64 18.80 -14.18
N ALA A 389 39.69 17.53 -13.81
CA ALA A 389 38.79 16.95 -12.82
C ALA A 389 39.37 17.17 -11.41
N SER A 390 39.12 18.35 -10.84
CA SER A 390 39.03 18.42 -9.37
C SER A 390 37.89 17.46 -8.95
N PRO A 391 38.11 16.52 -8.01
CA PRO A 391 37.09 15.55 -7.65
C PRO A 391 35.88 16.28 -7.08
N GLN A 392 34.80 16.36 -7.86
CA GLN A 392 33.54 16.87 -7.35
C GLN A 392 33.12 15.99 -6.16
N PRO A 393 32.70 16.58 -5.03
CA PRO A 393 32.24 15.81 -3.88
C PRO A 393 31.10 14.89 -4.32
N ALA A 394 31.09 13.65 -3.82
CA ALA A 394 30.04 12.70 -4.16
C ALA A 394 28.67 13.27 -3.72
N GLU A 395 27.73 13.39 -4.64
CA GLU A 395 26.44 14.06 -4.41
C GLU A 395 25.31 13.18 -4.95
N LEU A 396 24.32 12.88 -4.13
CA LEU A 396 23.11 12.16 -4.53
C LEU A 396 22.05 13.15 -5.02
N CYS A 397 21.59 13.00 -6.24
CA CYS A 397 20.48 13.76 -6.83
C CYS A 397 19.22 12.87 -6.91
N ILE A 398 18.14 13.29 -6.24
CA ILE A 398 16.88 12.53 -6.17
C ILE A 398 15.82 13.14 -7.11
N ASP A 399 15.40 12.39 -8.13
CA ASP A 399 14.32 12.77 -9.03
C ASP A 399 12.93 12.31 -8.54
N PRO A 400 11.86 13.07 -8.83
CA PRO A 400 11.79 14.42 -9.38
C PRO A 400 11.87 15.51 -8.29
N ALA A 401 12.26 15.15 -7.05
CA ALA A 401 12.27 16.06 -5.91
C ALA A 401 13.35 17.16 -6.01
N GLY A 402 14.42 16.91 -6.77
CA GLY A 402 15.55 17.84 -6.91
C GLY A 402 16.42 17.93 -5.65
N THR A 403 16.20 17.05 -4.66
CA THR A 403 16.97 17.00 -3.42
C THR A 403 18.40 16.56 -3.70
N LYS A 404 19.34 17.31 -3.16
CA LYS A 404 20.79 17.06 -3.23
C LYS A 404 21.30 16.74 -1.84
N THR A 405 22.00 15.61 -1.70
CA THR A 405 22.55 15.16 -0.41
C THR A 405 24.00 14.73 -0.59
N PRO A 406 24.92 15.15 0.28
CA PRO A 406 26.31 14.71 0.23
C PRO A 406 26.39 13.19 0.48
N LEU A 407 27.26 12.52 -0.26
CA LEU A 407 27.53 11.09 -0.13
C LEU A 407 28.89 10.86 0.51
N ARG A 408 28.96 9.89 1.42
CA ARG A 408 30.21 9.38 1.98
C ARG A 408 30.66 8.12 1.24
N LYS A 409 31.97 7.95 1.04
CA LYS A 409 32.53 6.68 0.55
C LYS A 409 32.11 5.55 1.51
N GLY A 410 31.70 4.41 0.97
CA GLY A 410 31.22 3.27 1.76
C GLY A 410 29.78 3.38 2.23
N GLN A 411 29.11 4.55 2.09
CA GLN A 411 27.69 4.70 2.44
C GLN A 411 26.79 4.02 1.39
N THR A 412 25.70 3.40 1.85
CA THR A 412 24.65 2.87 0.96
C THR A 412 23.69 3.97 0.53
N LEU A 413 23.07 3.82 -0.65
CA LEU A 413 22.05 4.76 -1.09
C LEU A 413 20.83 4.78 -0.15
N LEU A 414 20.51 3.67 0.52
CA LEU A 414 19.44 3.63 1.53
C LEU A 414 19.76 4.54 2.73
N GLU A 415 20.97 4.48 3.27
CA GLU A 415 21.39 5.35 4.38
C GLU A 415 21.34 6.83 3.96
N ALA A 416 21.85 7.17 2.78
CA ALA A 416 21.79 8.54 2.28
C ALA A 416 20.34 9.05 2.13
N LEU A 417 19.42 8.17 1.71
CA LEU A 417 18.00 8.49 1.61
C LEU A 417 17.32 8.64 2.97
N GLU A 418 17.66 7.81 3.95
CA GLU A 418 17.17 7.93 5.32
C GLU A 418 17.71 9.20 5.99
N ASP A 419 18.99 9.52 5.82
CA ASP A 419 19.66 10.72 6.37
C ASP A 419 18.97 12.02 5.90
N CYS A 420 18.50 12.06 4.66
CA CYS A 420 17.78 13.21 4.11
C CYS A 420 16.25 13.16 4.27
N GLY A 421 15.72 12.12 4.94
CA GLY A 421 14.29 11.94 5.15
C GLY A 421 13.49 11.68 3.87
N ALA A 422 14.13 11.14 2.83
CA ALA A 422 13.46 10.81 1.57
C ALA A 422 12.44 9.67 1.77
N PRO A 423 11.30 9.71 1.06
CA PRO A 423 10.26 8.69 1.20
C PRO A 423 10.65 7.40 0.46
N ILE A 424 11.51 6.60 1.08
CA ILE A 424 11.87 5.26 0.64
C ILE A 424 11.30 4.20 1.59
N ASN A 425 10.82 3.09 1.03
CA ASN A 425 10.46 1.93 1.83
C ASN A 425 11.73 1.34 2.42
N ALA A 426 11.81 1.30 3.74
CA ALA A 426 13.02 0.87 4.42
C ALA A 426 13.25 -0.64 4.20
N GLY A 427 14.38 -0.97 3.56
CA GLY A 427 14.81 -2.34 3.32
C GLY A 427 15.24 -3.08 4.59
N CYS A 428 15.46 -4.40 4.45
CA CYS A 428 16.10 -5.24 5.47
C CYS A 428 17.60 -4.97 5.63
N ARG A 429 18.20 -4.07 4.83
CA ARG A 429 19.65 -3.83 4.74
C ARG A 429 20.52 -5.01 4.29
N SER A 430 19.97 -6.22 4.19
CA SER A 430 20.66 -7.44 3.71
C SER A 430 20.47 -7.75 2.22
N GLY A 431 19.85 -6.87 1.41
CA GLY A 431 19.71 -7.07 -0.05
C GLY A 431 18.77 -8.17 -0.53
N VAL A 432 18.19 -8.96 0.39
CA VAL A 432 17.37 -10.12 0.03
C VAL A 432 15.85 -9.87 0.12
N CYS A 433 15.41 -8.83 0.84
CA CYS A 433 13.97 -8.54 0.97
C CYS A 433 13.36 -8.02 -0.32
N GLY A 434 14.02 -7.06 -0.97
CA GLY A 434 13.52 -6.35 -2.13
C GLY A 434 12.54 -5.19 -1.82
N ALA A 435 12.56 -4.62 -0.61
CA ALA A 435 11.64 -3.55 -0.25
C ALA A 435 12.07 -2.16 -0.79
N ASP A 436 13.33 -2.00 -1.17
CA ASP A 436 13.98 -0.73 -1.50
C ASP A 436 14.57 -0.64 -2.92
N PRO A 437 13.88 -1.11 -3.98
CA PRO A 437 14.36 -0.93 -5.35
C PRO A 437 14.31 0.54 -5.75
N ILE A 438 15.41 1.05 -6.29
CA ILE A 438 15.57 2.40 -6.82
C ILE A 438 16.12 2.34 -8.24
N ALA A 439 15.63 3.22 -9.12
CA ALA A 439 16.18 3.32 -10.46
C ALA A 439 17.44 4.19 -10.43
N VAL A 440 18.58 3.66 -10.86
CA VAL A 440 19.81 4.45 -11.02
C VAL A 440 19.81 5.05 -12.43
N VAL A 441 19.53 6.34 -12.51
CA VAL A 441 19.36 7.08 -13.77
C VAL A 441 20.73 7.46 -14.36
N ALA A 442 21.70 7.78 -13.52
CA ALA A 442 23.08 8.08 -13.93
C ALA A 442 24.07 7.85 -12.78
N GLY A 443 25.34 7.58 -13.10
CA GLY A 443 26.41 7.39 -12.10
C GLY A 443 26.46 5.99 -11.49
N GLY A 444 25.87 4.98 -12.16
CA GLY A 444 25.83 3.60 -11.66
C GLY A 444 27.21 2.95 -11.57
N GLU A 445 28.15 3.36 -12.42
CA GLU A 445 29.57 2.96 -12.41
C GLU A 445 30.33 3.41 -11.16
N ARG A 446 29.75 4.33 -10.37
CA ARG A 446 30.30 4.80 -9.09
C ARG A 446 29.84 3.95 -7.90
N LEU A 447 28.88 3.05 -8.13
CA LEU A 447 28.37 2.13 -7.12
C LEU A 447 29.15 0.81 -7.14
N ALA A 448 29.15 0.11 -6.02
CA ALA A 448 29.63 -1.27 -5.95
C ALA A 448 28.89 -2.15 -6.98
N PRO A 449 29.58 -3.12 -7.60
CA PRO A 449 28.96 -4.02 -8.59
C PRO A 449 27.79 -4.77 -7.96
N MET A 450 26.78 -5.06 -8.78
CA MET A 450 25.60 -5.79 -8.32
C MET A 450 25.99 -7.22 -7.91
N GLY A 451 25.61 -7.63 -6.70
CA GLY A 451 25.81 -8.99 -6.20
C GLY A 451 24.80 -10.01 -6.76
N SER A 452 25.02 -11.30 -6.50
CA SER A 452 24.09 -12.38 -6.89
C SER A 452 22.74 -12.28 -6.17
N ASP A 453 22.74 -11.99 -4.86
CA ASP A 453 21.54 -11.82 -4.03
C ASP A 453 20.67 -10.64 -4.50
N GLU A 454 21.32 -9.52 -4.84
CA GLU A 454 20.65 -8.33 -5.39
C GLU A 454 20.00 -8.65 -6.74
N ARG A 455 20.74 -9.30 -7.66
CA ARG A 455 20.21 -9.77 -8.96
C ARG A 455 19.01 -10.69 -8.80
N ALA A 456 19.13 -11.72 -7.96
CA ALA A 456 18.07 -12.70 -7.73
C ALA A 456 16.81 -12.02 -7.17
N THR A 457 16.98 -11.09 -6.24
CA THR A 457 15.89 -10.33 -5.63
C THR A 457 15.19 -9.42 -6.64
N LEU A 458 15.95 -8.64 -7.43
CA LEU A 458 15.38 -7.77 -8.46
C LEU A 458 14.67 -8.57 -9.57
N ALA A 459 15.20 -9.73 -9.96
CA ALA A 459 14.58 -10.64 -10.91
C ALA A 459 13.29 -11.28 -10.37
N ARG A 460 13.26 -11.64 -9.08
CA ARG A 460 12.04 -12.09 -8.38
C ARG A 460 10.98 -11.00 -8.37
N LEU A 461 11.39 -9.74 -8.22
CA LEU A 461 10.51 -8.58 -8.21
C LEU A 461 10.08 -8.08 -9.60
N GLY A 462 10.70 -8.53 -10.68
CA GLY A 462 10.42 -8.04 -12.03
C GLY A 462 10.79 -6.56 -12.23
N CYS A 463 11.86 -6.10 -11.58
CA CYS A 463 12.36 -4.72 -11.75
C CYS A 463 13.04 -4.54 -13.12
N ALA A 464 13.07 -3.29 -13.62
CA ALA A 464 13.71 -2.94 -14.88
C ALA A 464 15.26 -3.02 -14.82
N ASP A 465 15.89 -3.19 -15.98
CA ASP A 465 17.35 -3.06 -16.13
C ASP A 465 17.80 -1.66 -15.67
N GLY A 466 18.87 -1.58 -14.87
CA GLY A 466 19.33 -0.34 -14.22
C GLY A 466 18.71 -0.05 -12.84
N THR A 467 17.82 -0.92 -12.34
CA THR A 467 17.36 -0.87 -10.94
C THR A 467 18.44 -1.45 -10.01
N ARG A 468 18.63 -0.82 -8.85
CA ARG A 468 19.44 -1.34 -7.74
C ARG A 468 18.57 -1.45 -6.49
N LEU A 469 18.96 -2.30 -5.53
CA LEU A 469 18.43 -2.21 -4.16
C LEU A 469 19.22 -1.14 -3.42
N ALA A 470 18.54 -0.14 -2.87
CA ALA A 470 19.18 1.01 -2.23
C ALA A 470 20.13 0.58 -1.08
N CYS A 471 19.79 -0.48 -0.35
CA CYS A 471 20.62 -1.03 0.71
C CYS A 471 21.89 -1.74 0.23
N MET A 472 21.96 -2.18 -1.02
CA MET A 472 23.12 -2.85 -1.61
C MET A 472 23.94 -1.90 -2.50
N ALA A 473 23.32 -0.82 -2.98
CA ALA A 473 23.97 0.18 -3.80
C ALA A 473 24.92 1.04 -2.94
N ARG A 474 26.17 0.62 -2.81
CA ARG A 474 27.19 1.32 -2.02
C ARG A 474 28.06 2.26 -2.86
N VAL A 475 28.37 3.44 -2.35
CA VAL A 475 29.21 4.44 -3.04
C VAL A 475 30.70 4.04 -2.95
N ARG A 476 31.33 3.76 -4.10
CA ARG A 476 32.77 3.46 -4.18
C ARG A 476 33.61 4.67 -4.59
N ASN A 477 33.14 5.41 -5.60
CA ASN A 477 33.90 6.48 -6.24
C ASN A 477 33.22 7.85 -6.07
N ALA A 478 34.02 8.92 -6.08
CA ALA A 478 33.52 10.29 -6.03
C ALA A 478 32.74 10.69 -7.30
N GLY A 479 31.85 11.67 -7.16
CA GLY A 479 31.03 12.22 -8.24
C GLY A 479 29.52 12.00 -8.08
N PRO A 480 28.69 12.64 -8.92
CA PRO A 480 27.25 12.69 -8.72
C PRO A 480 26.54 11.37 -9.08
N ILE A 481 25.60 10.93 -8.25
CA ILE A 481 24.73 9.77 -8.55
C ILE A 481 23.30 10.28 -8.65
N ARG A 482 22.56 9.90 -9.70
CA ARG A 482 21.19 10.35 -9.93
C ARG A 482 20.23 9.17 -9.88
N ILE A 483 19.19 9.27 -9.06
CA ILE A 483 18.22 8.18 -8.84
C ILE A 483 16.78 8.66 -8.94
N ASP A 484 15.85 7.77 -9.34
CA ASP A 484 14.41 7.95 -9.14
C ASP A 484 13.94 6.95 -8.06
N LEU A 485 13.23 7.46 -7.05
CA LEU A 485 12.65 6.66 -5.96
C LEU A 485 11.47 5.81 -6.41
N LYS A 486 10.92 6.08 -7.60
CA LYS A 486 9.91 5.20 -8.17
C LYS A 486 10.57 3.89 -8.58
N ARG A 487 9.99 2.80 -8.09
CA ARG A 487 10.13 1.48 -8.72
C ARG A 487 9.61 1.59 -10.15
N GLU A 488 10.52 1.76 -11.11
CA GLU A 488 10.18 1.48 -12.49
C GLU A 488 9.98 -0.03 -12.60
N ALA A 489 8.71 -0.43 -12.70
CA ALA A 489 8.42 -1.75 -13.24
C ALA A 489 9.09 -1.79 -14.63
N ALA A 490 9.72 -2.91 -14.98
CA ALA A 490 10.06 -3.14 -16.38
C ALA A 490 8.82 -2.78 -17.22
N PRO A 491 8.96 -2.00 -18.32
CA PRO A 491 7.83 -1.66 -19.17
C PRO A 491 7.05 -2.94 -19.43
N ALA A 492 5.73 -2.88 -19.22
CA ALA A 492 4.86 -4.04 -19.13
C ALA A 492 5.39 -5.16 -20.01
N ALA A 493 5.65 -6.34 -19.43
CA ALA A 493 5.90 -7.59 -20.12
C ALA A 493 4.65 -8.05 -20.91
N ARG A 494 4.02 -7.11 -21.63
CA ARG A 494 3.14 -7.28 -22.76
C ARG A 494 4.09 -7.30 -23.95
N GLU A 495 4.28 -8.51 -24.47
CA GLU A 495 5.09 -8.86 -25.63
C GLU A 495 6.60 -9.04 -25.34
N THR A 496 7.01 -10.33 -25.35
CA THR A 496 8.37 -10.78 -25.68
C THR A 496 9.47 -10.78 -24.61
N ARG A 497 9.22 -11.25 -23.38
CA ARG A 497 10.17 -12.29 -22.89
C ARG A 497 9.66 -13.58 -23.51
N LYS A 498 10.37 -14.11 -24.52
CA LYS A 498 10.28 -15.55 -24.81
C LYS A 498 10.66 -16.22 -23.49
N THR A 499 9.68 -16.47 -22.62
CA THR A 499 9.88 -17.32 -21.47
C THR A 499 10.38 -18.61 -22.10
N GLU A 500 11.59 -19.05 -21.74
CA GLU A 500 11.95 -20.43 -22.00
C GLU A 500 10.73 -21.26 -21.60
N VAL A 501 10.25 -22.10 -22.51
CA VAL A 501 9.20 -23.07 -22.20
C VAL A 501 9.88 -24.05 -21.25
N VAL A 502 9.92 -23.70 -19.97
CA VAL A 502 10.46 -24.55 -18.93
C VAL A 502 9.51 -25.75 -18.87
N PRO A 503 10.00 -26.99 -19.03
CA PRO A 503 9.15 -28.17 -19.00
C PRO A 503 8.33 -28.20 -17.70
N PHE A 504 7.02 -28.38 -17.84
CA PHE A 504 6.10 -28.62 -16.72
C PHE A 504 5.09 -29.69 -17.13
N ASP A 505 4.47 -30.33 -16.15
CA ASP A 505 3.39 -31.30 -16.37
C ASP A 505 2.04 -30.56 -16.57
N PRO A 506 1.48 -30.55 -17.79
CA PRO A 506 0.25 -29.81 -18.09
C PRO A 506 -1.01 -30.45 -17.52
N SER A 507 -0.92 -31.66 -16.96
CA SER A 507 -2.04 -32.30 -16.27
C SER A 507 -2.36 -31.65 -14.93
N ILE A 508 -1.41 -30.90 -14.36
CA ILE A 508 -1.56 -30.21 -13.08
C ILE A 508 -2.38 -28.94 -13.27
N ARG A 509 -3.67 -29.00 -12.96
CA ARG A 509 -4.60 -27.87 -13.11
C ARG A 509 -4.59 -26.94 -11.92
N ARG A 510 -4.30 -27.43 -10.71
CA ARG A 510 -4.40 -26.63 -9.48
C ARG A 510 -3.27 -26.88 -8.48
N VAL A 511 -2.62 -25.79 -8.07
CA VAL A 511 -1.66 -25.77 -6.97
C VAL A 511 -2.22 -24.95 -5.81
N VAL A 512 -2.25 -25.54 -4.61
CA VAL A 512 -2.60 -24.84 -3.37
C VAL A 512 -1.34 -24.62 -2.54
N ILE A 513 -1.17 -23.41 -2.04
CA ILE A 513 -0.01 -22.99 -1.25
C ILE A 513 -0.51 -22.46 0.10
N VAL A 514 0.00 -23.03 1.20
CA VAL A 514 -0.40 -22.65 2.56
C VAL A 514 0.70 -21.80 3.18
N GLY A 515 0.51 -20.49 3.21
CA GLY A 515 1.42 -19.50 3.79
C GLY A 515 1.70 -18.35 2.81
N ASN A 516 1.40 -17.10 3.20
CA ASN A 516 1.64 -15.89 2.40
C ASN A 516 2.99 -15.20 2.74
N GLY A 517 3.94 -15.95 3.31
CA GLY A 517 5.31 -15.50 3.55
C GLY A 517 6.17 -15.58 2.29
N VAL A 518 7.49 -15.34 2.41
CA VAL A 518 8.42 -15.34 1.27
C VAL A 518 8.43 -16.67 0.50
N ALA A 519 8.38 -17.81 1.21
CA ALA A 519 8.40 -19.13 0.57
C ALA A 519 7.16 -19.34 -0.31
N GLY A 520 5.96 -19.07 0.24
CA GLY A 520 4.71 -19.24 -0.49
C GLY A 520 4.52 -18.21 -1.62
N LEU A 521 4.95 -16.96 -1.40
CA LEU A 521 4.95 -15.94 -2.44
C LEU A 521 5.87 -16.32 -3.61
N THR A 522 7.09 -16.78 -3.29
CA THR A 522 8.06 -17.23 -4.31
C THR A 522 7.54 -18.46 -5.04
N ALA A 523 6.93 -19.41 -4.33
CA ALA A 523 6.30 -20.58 -4.95
C ALA A 523 5.19 -20.16 -5.92
N ALA A 524 4.29 -19.25 -5.53
CA ALA A 524 3.21 -18.77 -6.38
C ALA A 524 3.72 -18.08 -7.66
N ASP A 525 4.76 -17.24 -7.54
CA ASP A 525 5.42 -16.61 -8.69
C ASP A 525 6.02 -17.65 -9.64
N HIS A 526 6.77 -18.62 -9.09
CA HIS A 526 7.42 -19.65 -9.89
C HIS A 526 6.44 -20.61 -10.55
N VAL A 527 5.29 -20.91 -9.92
CA VAL A 527 4.20 -21.65 -10.54
C VAL A 527 3.62 -20.84 -11.71
N ARG A 528 3.28 -19.56 -11.51
CA ARG A 528 2.67 -18.74 -12.57
C ARG A 528 3.61 -18.54 -13.78
N ARG A 529 4.91 -18.34 -13.55
CA ARG A 529 5.90 -18.18 -14.63
C ARG A 529 6.03 -19.41 -15.51
N ARG A 530 5.86 -20.62 -14.94
CA ARG A 530 6.08 -21.89 -15.63
C ARG A 530 4.80 -22.50 -16.19
N HIS A 531 3.70 -22.42 -15.44
CA HIS A 531 2.40 -22.90 -15.86
C HIS A 531 1.40 -21.73 -15.92
N PRO A 532 1.30 -21.04 -17.09
CA PRO A 532 0.47 -19.85 -17.24
C PRO A 532 -1.02 -20.07 -17.00
N ASP A 533 -1.53 -21.30 -17.10
CA ASP A 533 -2.95 -21.62 -16.94
C ASP A 533 -3.30 -22.33 -15.63
N CYS A 534 -2.31 -22.59 -14.77
CA CYS A 534 -2.56 -23.23 -13.49
C CYS A 534 -3.43 -22.34 -12.58
N GLU A 535 -4.40 -22.94 -11.89
CA GLU A 535 -5.14 -22.33 -10.81
C GLU A 535 -4.27 -22.31 -9.55
N ILE A 536 -4.06 -21.13 -8.96
CA ILE A 536 -3.19 -20.95 -7.79
C ILE A 536 -4.03 -20.39 -6.65
N HIS A 537 -4.12 -21.13 -5.55
CA HIS A 537 -4.65 -20.62 -4.28
C HIS A 537 -3.51 -20.42 -3.29
N LEU A 538 -3.44 -19.23 -2.70
CA LEU A 538 -2.45 -18.89 -1.68
C LEU A 538 -3.17 -18.51 -0.40
N ILE A 539 -3.01 -19.30 0.66
CA ILE A 539 -3.79 -19.16 1.90
C ILE A 539 -2.89 -18.61 3.00
N GLY A 540 -3.27 -17.52 3.64
CA GLY A 540 -2.51 -16.88 4.72
C GLY A 540 -3.37 -16.56 5.93
N ARG A 541 -2.87 -16.90 7.13
CA ARG A 541 -3.53 -16.60 8.40
C ARG A 541 -3.60 -15.11 8.68
N GLU A 542 -2.58 -14.36 8.28
CA GLU A 542 -2.50 -12.92 8.50
C GLU A 542 -3.43 -12.14 7.55
N ASN A 543 -3.89 -10.98 7.99
CA ASN A 543 -4.78 -10.11 7.22
C ASN A 543 -4.04 -9.13 6.29
N HIS A 544 -2.71 -9.25 6.20
CA HIS A 544 -1.83 -8.36 5.44
C HIS A 544 -1.43 -8.96 4.08
N ASN A 545 -1.21 -8.08 3.11
CA ASN A 545 -0.48 -8.45 1.89
C ASN A 545 0.96 -8.84 2.24
N ALA A 546 1.64 -9.55 1.34
CA ALA A 546 3.02 -9.96 1.56
C ALA A 546 3.92 -8.74 1.88
N TYR A 547 4.57 -8.79 3.03
CA TYR A 547 5.38 -7.71 3.58
C TYR A 547 6.75 -8.22 4.04
N ASN A 548 7.68 -7.29 4.24
CA ASN A 548 9.04 -7.55 4.64
C ASN A 548 9.15 -7.87 6.14
N ARG A 549 8.98 -9.15 6.48
CA ARG A 549 9.12 -9.62 7.87
C ARG A 549 10.52 -9.38 8.45
N MET A 550 11.57 -9.29 7.63
CA MET A 550 12.92 -9.01 8.14
C MET A 550 13.07 -7.59 8.68
N ALA A 551 12.15 -6.67 8.36
CA ALA A 551 12.13 -5.30 8.85
C ALA A 551 11.03 -5.08 9.90
N ILE A 552 10.51 -6.14 10.52
CA ILE A 552 9.32 -6.07 11.38
C ILE A 552 9.51 -5.20 12.63
N ALA A 553 10.71 -5.20 13.22
CA ALA A 553 11.04 -4.32 14.35
C ALA A 553 10.88 -2.84 13.99
N LYS A 554 11.07 -2.48 12.71
CA LYS A 554 10.86 -1.10 12.25
C LYS A 554 9.38 -0.68 12.33
N LEU A 555 8.41 -1.58 12.39
CA LEU A 555 7.00 -1.19 12.62
C LEU A 555 6.76 -0.63 14.01
N ILE A 556 7.63 -0.99 14.97
CA ILE A 556 7.58 -0.47 16.33
C ILE A 556 7.97 1.01 16.32
N SER A 557 9.07 1.38 15.65
CA SER A 557 9.62 2.74 15.70
C SER A 557 9.27 3.67 14.52
N MET A 558 8.99 3.16 13.31
CA MET A 558 8.76 4.00 12.10
C MET A 558 7.34 4.56 11.99
N PRO A 559 7.14 5.75 11.40
CA PRO A 559 5.81 6.37 11.26
C PRO A 559 4.88 5.70 10.23
N THR A 560 5.38 4.86 9.33
CA THR A 560 4.71 4.47 8.07
C THR A 560 3.68 3.32 8.19
N GLY A 561 3.57 2.66 9.34
CA GLY A 561 2.70 1.50 9.51
C GLY A 561 3.09 0.31 8.61
N VAL A 562 2.26 -0.76 8.58
CA VAL A 562 2.55 -2.00 7.83
C VAL A 562 2.68 -1.78 6.32
N GLN A 563 2.04 -0.74 5.79
CA GLN A 563 2.08 -0.39 4.37
C GLN A 563 3.50 -0.04 3.92
N GLY A 564 4.33 0.51 4.81
CA GLY A 564 5.74 0.81 4.54
C GLY A 564 6.60 -0.45 4.38
N LEU A 565 6.09 -1.63 4.75
CA LEU A 565 6.79 -2.91 4.60
C LEU A 565 6.24 -3.80 3.48
N HIS A 566 5.17 -3.41 2.78
CA HIS A 566 4.63 -4.22 1.68
C HIS A 566 5.71 -4.44 0.60
N LEU A 567 5.95 -5.70 0.23
CA LEU A 567 6.97 -6.07 -0.77
C LEU A 567 6.48 -5.91 -2.21
N LEU A 568 5.18 -6.00 -2.38
CA LEU A 568 4.53 -6.02 -3.68
C LEU A 568 3.41 -4.98 -3.71
N PRO A 569 3.11 -4.41 -4.90
CA PRO A 569 1.93 -3.60 -5.08
C PRO A 569 0.66 -4.39 -4.71
N ASP A 570 -0.36 -3.71 -4.18
CA ASP A 570 -1.63 -4.35 -3.76
C ASP A 570 -2.34 -5.15 -4.87
N GLN A 571 -1.97 -4.95 -6.14
CA GLN A 571 -2.56 -5.60 -7.30
C GLN A 571 -1.87 -6.90 -7.70
N TRP A 572 -0.70 -7.20 -7.14
CA TRP A 572 0.17 -8.28 -7.62
C TRP A 572 -0.57 -9.62 -7.72
N TYR A 573 -1.34 -9.99 -6.68
CA TYR A 573 -2.11 -11.23 -6.68
C TYR A 573 -3.08 -11.32 -7.86
N ALA A 574 -3.79 -10.23 -8.16
CA ALA A 574 -4.74 -10.19 -9.27
C ALA A 574 -4.03 -10.25 -10.64
N GLU A 575 -2.92 -9.51 -10.78
CA GLU A 575 -2.10 -9.50 -12.00
C GLU A 575 -1.48 -10.88 -12.30
N HIS A 576 -1.10 -11.60 -11.24
CA HIS A 576 -0.53 -12.96 -11.33
C HIS A 576 -1.61 -14.05 -11.29
N ARG A 577 -2.90 -13.71 -11.37
CA ARG A 577 -4.03 -14.65 -11.30
C ARG A 577 -3.90 -15.63 -10.11
N VAL A 578 -3.52 -15.10 -8.95
CA VAL A 578 -3.43 -15.84 -7.68
C VAL A 578 -4.68 -15.51 -6.86
N THR A 579 -5.40 -16.55 -6.44
CA THR A 579 -6.52 -16.41 -5.49
C THR A 579 -5.94 -16.40 -4.07
N ALA A 580 -5.75 -15.20 -3.52
CA ALA A 580 -5.23 -15.02 -2.17
C ALA A 580 -6.35 -15.07 -1.11
N TRP A 581 -6.27 -16.03 -0.19
CA TRP A 581 -7.14 -16.18 0.97
C TRP A 581 -6.42 -15.63 2.20
N LEU A 582 -6.50 -14.32 2.40
CA LEU A 582 -5.94 -13.66 3.60
C LEU A 582 -6.88 -13.84 4.79
N ASN A 583 -6.36 -13.66 6.00
CA ASN A 583 -7.11 -13.86 7.24
C ASN A 583 -7.83 -15.22 7.28
N THR A 584 -7.19 -16.26 6.76
CA THR A 584 -7.79 -17.57 6.54
C THR A 584 -6.88 -18.66 7.10
N HIS A 585 -7.43 -19.48 7.99
CA HIS A 585 -6.74 -20.60 8.59
C HIS A 585 -7.10 -21.90 7.86
N VAL A 586 -6.14 -22.79 7.65
CA VAL A 586 -6.36 -24.17 7.18
C VAL A 586 -6.54 -25.05 8.41
N SER A 587 -7.69 -25.70 8.55
CA SER A 587 -7.99 -26.53 9.72
C SER A 587 -7.46 -27.95 9.60
N SER A 588 -7.44 -28.51 8.39
CA SER A 588 -6.98 -29.88 8.14
C SER A 588 -6.62 -30.10 6.68
N VAL A 589 -5.80 -31.12 6.42
CA VAL A 589 -5.42 -31.59 5.08
C VAL A 589 -5.67 -33.09 5.01
N ASP A 590 -6.42 -33.52 4.00
CA ASP A 590 -6.58 -34.93 3.64
C ASP A 590 -5.70 -35.23 2.42
N THR A 591 -4.60 -35.94 2.64
CA THR A 591 -3.62 -36.27 1.61
C THR A 591 -4.09 -37.37 0.65
N GLN A 592 -5.05 -38.20 1.07
CA GLN A 592 -5.61 -39.26 0.24
C GLN A 592 -6.63 -38.70 -0.76
N ARG A 593 -7.54 -37.86 -0.26
CA ARG A 593 -8.54 -37.16 -1.09
C ARG A 593 -7.97 -35.95 -1.83
N ARG A 594 -6.79 -35.47 -1.41
CA ARG A 594 -6.13 -34.26 -1.91
C ARG A 594 -7.01 -33.02 -1.74
N GLU A 595 -7.50 -32.84 -0.51
CA GLU A 595 -8.39 -31.74 -0.13
C GLU A 595 -7.87 -31.04 1.13
N LEU A 596 -8.04 -29.72 1.19
CA LEU A 596 -7.86 -28.94 2.42
C LEU A 596 -9.23 -28.47 2.92
N THR A 597 -9.39 -28.43 4.25
CA THR A 597 -10.53 -27.75 4.88
C THR A 597 -10.05 -26.44 5.47
N LEU A 598 -10.78 -25.36 5.19
CA LEU A 598 -10.54 -24.05 5.77
C LEU A 598 -11.35 -23.90 7.06
N ALA A 599 -10.92 -23.02 7.98
CA ALA A 599 -11.67 -22.71 9.19
C ALA A 599 -13.05 -22.08 8.91
N THR A 600 -13.26 -21.54 7.69
CA THR A 600 -14.57 -21.10 7.18
C THR A 600 -15.51 -22.26 6.82
N ARG A 601 -15.02 -23.51 6.90
CA ARG A 601 -15.65 -24.76 6.46
C ARG A 601 -15.70 -24.98 4.95
N ASP A 602 -15.07 -24.10 4.17
CA ASP A 602 -14.88 -24.35 2.74
C ASP A 602 -13.86 -25.47 2.53
N THR A 603 -14.07 -26.30 1.50
CA THR A 603 -13.14 -27.35 1.09
C THR A 603 -12.50 -26.99 -0.25
N LEU A 604 -11.18 -27.18 -0.36
CA LEU A 604 -10.41 -26.92 -1.58
C LEU A 604 -9.65 -28.19 -1.98
N GLY A 605 -10.02 -28.78 -3.12
CA GLY A 605 -9.22 -29.84 -3.74
C GLY A 605 -7.93 -29.30 -4.36
N TYR A 606 -6.89 -30.12 -4.50
CA TYR A 606 -5.60 -29.76 -5.11
C TYR A 606 -5.00 -30.89 -5.95
N ASP A 607 -4.23 -30.54 -6.99
CA ASP A 607 -3.34 -31.51 -7.65
C ASP A 607 -1.96 -31.55 -7.00
N ARG A 608 -1.51 -30.39 -6.49
CA ARG A 608 -0.26 -30.22 -5.73
C ARG A 608 -0.50 -29.29 -4.55
N LEU A 609 0.08 -29.64 -3.42
CA LEU A 609 0.06 -28.84 -2.20
C LEU A 609 1.48 -28.45 -1.81
N ILE A 610 1.69 -27.17 -1.51
CA ILE A 610 2.96 -26.64 -1.01
C ILE A 610 2.72 -26.00 0.37
N LEU A 611 3.28 -26.61 1.41
CA LEU A 611 3.19 -26.15 2.79
C LEU A 611 4.31 -25.15 3.10
N CYS A 612 3.93 -23.89 3.28
CA CYS A 612 4.80 -22.75 3.53
C CYS A 612 4.37 -22.00 4.82
N SER A 613 3.85 -22.72 5.82
CA SER A 613 3.26 -22.15 7.05
C SER A 613 4.28 -21.46 7.97
N GLY A 614 5.58 -21.60 7.68
CA GLY A 614 6.67 -20.95 8.39
C GLY A 614 6.76 -21.40 9.85
N SER A 615 7.02 -20.46 10.74
CA SER A 615 7.24 -20.68 12.16
C SER A 615 6.63 -19.58 13.02
N SER A 616 6.25 -19.91 14.25
CA SER A 616 5.73 -18.99 15.27
C SER A 616 6.76 -18.71 16.35
N ALA A 617 6.62 -17.58 17.06
CA ALA A 617 7.48 -17.26 18.19
C ALA A 617 7.37 -18.37 19.27
N TRP A 618 8.50 -18.78 19.82
CA TRP A 618 8.53 -19.73 20.92
C TRP A 618 8.74 -18.99 22.24
N VAL A 619 7.80 -19.18 23.17
CA VAL A 619 7.86 -18.64 24.52
C VAL A 619 8.29 -19.75 25.48
N PRO A 620 9.43 -19.61 26.19
CA PRO A 620 9.83 -20.56 27.23
C PRO A 620 8.83 -20.55 28.39
N PRO A 621 8.82 -21.58 29.26
CA PRO A 621 8.06 -21.53 30.51
C PRO A 621 8.40 -20.25 31.28
N LEU A 622 7.41 -19.38 31.43
CA LEU A 622 7.54 -18.06 32.04
C LEU A 622 6.24 -17.76 32.79
N ASP A 623 6.29 -17.81 34.11
CA ASP A 623 5.11 -17.61 34.94
C ASP A 623 4.61 -16.17 34.81
N GLY A 624 3.30 -15.97 34.70
CA GLY A 624 2.72 -14.64 34.46
C GLY A 624 2.84 -14.14 33.01
N TYR A 625 3.39 -14.92 32.08
CA TYR A 625 3.28 -14.58 30.65
C TYR A 625 1.81 -14.50 30.21
N GLY A 626 1.47 -13.48 29.40
CA GLY A 626 0.08 -13.16 29.01
C GLY A 626 -0.55 -12.02 29.82
N ILE A 627 0.12 -11.54 30.88
CA ILE A 627 -0.23 -10.26 31.52
C ILE A 627 -0.09 -9.12 30.49
N GLU A 628 -0.96 -8.12 30.58
CA GLU A 628 -0.91 -6.96 29.68
C GLU A 628 0.46 -6.26 29.77
N GLY A 629 1.08 -6.00 28.62
CA GLY A 629 2.45 -5.52 28.51
C GLY A 629 3.50 -6.60 28.23
N SER A 630 3.11 -7.88 28.20
CA SER A 630 3.95 -8.97 27.68
C SER A 630 3.61 -9.30 26.21
N PHE A 631 4.63 -9.38 25.36
CA PHE A 631 4.50 -9.55 23.91
C PHE A 631 5.51 -10.56 23.38
N VAL A 632 5.26 -11.06 22.17
CA VAL A 632 6.26 -11.65 21.26
C VAL A 632 6.50 -10.70 20.10
N LEU A 633 7.47 -11.00 19.23
CA LEU A 633 7.64 -10.32 17.95
C LEU A 633 7.85 -11.33 16.83
N ARG A 634 6.83 -11.57 15.98
CA ARG A 634 6.96 -12.42 14.80
C ARG A 634 6.18 -11.93 13.59
N ASP A 635 4.95 -11.47 13.80
CA ASP A 635 4.04 -11.00 12.76
C ASP A 635 3.78 -9.49 12.87
N ALA A 636 3.23 -8.87 11.82
CA ALA A 636 3.05 -7.41 11.79
C ALA A 636 2.13 -6.91 12.92
N ASP A 637 1.13 -7.72 13.28
CA ASP A 637 0.19 -7.42 14.36
C ASP A 637 0.89 -7.37 15.73
N ASP A 638 1.92 -8.20 15.96
CA ASP A 638 2.73 -8.18 17.20
C ASP A 638 3.45 -6.83 17.35
N ALA A 639 4.15 -6.41 16.28
CA ALA A 639 4.90 -5.15 16.28
C ALA A 639 3.98 -3.93 16.44
N MET A 640 2.81 -3.97 15.81
CA MET A 640 1.80 -2.94 15.95
C MET A 640 1.19 -2.91 17.36
N ALA A 641 0.98 -4.06 18.00
CA ALA A 641 0.51 -4.16 19.36
C ALA A 641 1.52 -3.59 20.37
N ILE A 642 2.80 -3.92 20.22
CA ILE A 642 3.89 -3.35 21.05
C ILE A 642 3.89 -1.83 20.95
N ARG A 643 3.83 -1.29 19.71
CA ARG A 643 3.81 0.16 19.50
C ARG A 643 2.59 0.83 20.11
N ASP A 644 1.40 0.28 19.86
CA ASP A 644 0.15 0.82 20.38
C ASP A 644 0.16 0.82 21.92
N TYR A 645 0.69 -0.23 22.55
CA TYR A 645 0.86 -0.30 24.00
C TYR A 645 1.83 0.77 24.51
N MET A 646 3.02 0.89 23.91
CA MET A 646 4.01 1.93 24.24
C MET A 646 3.42 3.33 24.16
N GLN A 647 2.60 3.62 23.15
CA GLN A 647 1.95 4.92 22.96
C GLN A 647 0.82 5.19 23.95
N ARG A 648 0.06 4.16 24.34
CA ARG A 648 -1.07 4.30 25.27
C ARG A 648 -0.63 4.50 26.71
N PHE A 649 0.40 3.78 27.12
CA PHE A 649 0.81 3.69 28.53
C PHE A 649 2.12 4.41 28.82
N HIS A 650 2.75 5.02 27.81
CA HIS A 650 4.02 5.74 27.93
C HIS A 650 5.11 4.88 28.60
N GLY A 651 5.23 3.62 28.17
CA GLY A 651 6.20 2.68 28.74
C GLY A 651 7.62 3.26 28.70
N THR A 652 8.28 3.32 29.87
CA THR A 652 9.60 3.93 30.03
C THR A 652 10.71 2.90 30.26
N SER A 653 10.34 1.70 30.70
CA SER A 653 11.24 0.57 30.93
C SER A 653 10.81 -0.64 30.13
N ALA A 654 11.73 -1.26 29.40
CA ALA A 654 11.44 -2.45 28.61
C ALA A 654 12.48 -3.55 28.85
N VAL A 655 12.02 -4.80 28.89
CA VAL A 655 12.87 -5.98 28.94
C VAL A 655 12.65 -6.82 27.69
N VAL A 656 13.73 -7.16 26.99
CA VAL A 656 13.70 -8.08 25.85
C VAL A 656 14.32 -9.40 26.27
N LEU A 657 13.57 -10.49 26.16
CA LEU A 657 14.07 -11.84 26.43
C LEU A 657 14.68 -12.42 25.15
N GLY A 658 15.97 -12.71 25.18
CA GLY A 658 16.74 -13.27 24.07
C GLY A 658 17.60 -12.22 23.37
N ALA A 659 18.91 -12.43 23.42
CA ALA A 659 19.92 -11.58 22.79
C ALA A 659 20.33 -12.05 21.38
N GLY A 660 19.37 -12.62 20.64
CA GLY A 660 19.52 -12.96 19.21
C GLY A 660 19.28 -11.74 18.31
N LEU A 661 19.44 -11.92 16.98
CA LEU A 661 19.28 -10.85 15.99
C LEU A 661 17.98 -10.04 16.17
N LEU A 662 16.84 -10.72 16.24
CA LEU A 662 15.54 -10.07 16.39
C LEU A 662 15.35 -9.39 17.75
N GLY A 663 15.94 -9.96 18.81
CA GLY A 663 15.89 -9.38 20.15
C GLY A 663 16.64 -8.05 20.22
N LEU A 664 17.86 -8.01 19.67
CA LEU A 664 18.64 -6.76 19.60
C LEU A 664 17.98 -5.69 18.72
N GLU A 665 17.35 -6.10 17.61
CA GLU A 665 16.58 -5.18 16.76
C GLU A 665 15.32 -4.65 17.46
N ALA A 666 14.60 -5.50 18.21
CA ALA A 666 13.47 -5.09 19.02
C ALA A 666 13.90 -4.12 20.13
N ALA A 667 15.04 -4.40 20.77
CA ALA A 667 15.62 -3.55 21.79
C ALA A 667 15.94 -2.15 21.24
N GLN A 668 16.58 -2.07 20.07
CA GLN A 668 16.82 -0.79 19.41
C GLN A 668 15.51 -0.06 19.06
N ALA A 669 14.51 -0.77 18.54
CA ALA A 669 13.24 -0.14 18.19
C ALA A 669 12.49 0.43 19.41
N LEU A 670 12.58 -0.24 20.57
CA LEU A 670 12.03 0.25 21.85
C LEU A 670 12.83 1.44 22.39
N ALA A 671 14.17 1.39 22.32
CA ALA A 671 15.04 2.51 22.71
C ALA A 671 14.76 3.76 21.87
N GLN A 672 14.51 3.61 20.56
CA GLN A 672 14.10 4.70 19.67
C GLN A 672 12.75 5.33 20.04
N LEU A 673 11.88 4.60 20.73
CA LEU A 673 10.63 5.13 21.29
C LEU A 673 10.83 5.78 22.68
N GLY A 674 12.07 5.82 23.19
CA GLY A 674 12.43 6.47 24.45
C GLY A 674 12.44 5.54 25.67
N ALA A 675 12.31 4.22 25.49
CA ALA A 675 12.42 3.27 26.59
C ALA A 675 13.89 3.05 27.02
N GLN A 676 14.11 2.85 28.31
CA GLN A 676 15.32 2.23 28.85
C GLN A 676 15.21 0.72 28.67
N VAL A 677 16.14 0.10 27.93
CA VAL A 677 15.99 -1.29 27.50
C VAL A 677 17.03 -2.18 28.14
N GLN A 678 16.57 -3.27 28.76
CA GLN A 678 17.41 -4.37 29.23
C GLN A 678 17.19 -5.60 28.35
N VAL A 679 18.25 -6.18 27.82
CA VAL A 679 18.21 -7.41 27.03
C VAL A 679 18.77 -8.55 27.86
N LEU A 680 17.99 -9.62 28.04
CA LEU A 680 18.45 -10.81 28.76
C LEU A 680 18.99 -11.83 27.78
N SER A 681 20.23 -12.26 28.00
CA SER A 681 20.84 -13.42 27.34
C SER A 681 20.96 -14.55 28.36
N ASN A 682 20.57 -15.76 27.99
CA ASN A 682 20.85 -16.96 28.79
C ASN A 682 22.30 -17.48 28.57
N SER A 683 23.01 -16.93 27.59
CA SER A 683 24.41 -17.21 27.31
C SER A 683 25.32 -16.16 27.97
N GLY A 684 26.62 -16.46 28.03
CA GLY A 684 27.66 -15.53 28.49
C GLY A 684 27.94 -14.37 27.51
N GLN A 685 27.30 -14.37 26.34
CA GLN A 685 27.46 -13.35 25.30
C GLN A 685 26.15 -13.13 24.50
N ILE A 686 26.13 -12.13 23.62
CA ILE A 686 25.06 -11.92 22.64
C ILE A 686 25.40 -12.56 21.29
N LEU A 687 24.38 -12.85 20.48
CA LEU A 687 24.54 -13.47 19.15
C LEU A 687 25.47 -14.70 19.17
N ASP A 688 25.37 -15.52 20.21
CA ASP A 688 26.22 -16.68 20.52
C ASP A 688 26.29 -17.75 19.41
N ARG A 689 25.33 -17.73 18.48
CA ARG A 689 25.30 -18.60 17.29
C ARG A 689 25.92 -17.97 16.04
N GLN A 690 26.14 -16.66 16.03
CA GLN A 690 26.52 -15.89 14.84
C GLN A 690 27.89 -15.24 14.96
N ILE A 691 28.36 -14.92 16.15
CA ILE A 691 29.64 -14.23 16.38
C ILE A 691 30.35 -14.82 17.61
N ASP A 692 31.65 -14.54 17.72
CA ASP A 692 32.46 -14.94 18.87
C ASP A 692 32.54 -13.84 19.95
N THR A 693 33.14 -14.18 21.08
CA THR A 693 33.18 -13.32 22.27
C THR A 693 33.79 -11.94 22.04
N PRO A 694 34.91 -11.77 21.30
CA PRO A 694 35.46 -10.44 21.02
C PRO A 694 34.52 -9.56 20.19
N ALA A 695 33.88 -10.12 19.16
CA ALA A 695 32.89 -9.42 18.36
C ALA A 695 31.65 -9.05 19.20
N SER A 696 31.21 -9.95 20.09
CA SER A 696 30.11 -9.70 21.03
C SER A 696 30.41 -8.52 21.95
N ALA A 697 31.61 -8.47 22.55
CA ALA A 697 31.99 -7.39 23.46
C ALA A 697 32.00 -6.02 22.78
N LEU A 698 32.47 -5.93 21.52
CA LEU A 698 32.40 -4.69 20.73
C LEU A 698 30.96 -4.25 20.48
N LEU A 699 30.09 -5.20 20.13
CA LEU A 699 28.68 -4.91 19.89
C LEU A 699 27.95 -4.50 21.18
N GLU A 700 28.23 -5.15 22.31
CA GLU A 700 27.68 -4.79 23.62
C GLU A 700 28.10 -3.37 24.03
N ALA A 701 29.38 -3.02 23.84
CA ALA A 701 29.87 -1.66 24.09
C ALA A 701 29.15 -0.63 23.22
N HIS A 702 28.92 -0.93 21.93
CA HIS A 702 28.16 -0.07 21.03
C HIS A 702 26.69 0.08 21.46
N LEU A 703 26.02 -1.02 21.80
CA LEU A 703 24.63 -1.01 22.27
C LEU A 703 24.45 -0.19 23.55
N ALA A 704 25.42 -0.25 24.47
CA ALA A 704 25.40 0.55 25.69
C ALA A 704 25.38 2.07 25.41
N THR A 705 26.05 2.53 24.34
CA THR A 705 25.98 3.94 23.91
C THR A 705 24.59 4.38 23.45
N GLN A 706 23.71 3.42 23.13
CA GLN A 706 22.33 3.63 22.69
C GLN A 706 21.30 3.44 23.83
N GLY A 707 21.75 3.27 25.07
CA GLY A 707 20.86 3.03 26.22
C GLY A 707 20.28 1.62 26.26
N ILE A 708 20.92 0.66 25.58
CA ILE A 708 20.55 -0.75 25.58
C ILE A 708 21.56 -1.51 26.42
N HIS A 709 21.11 -2.09 27.53
CA HIS A 709 21.96 -2.82 28.47
C HIS A 709 21.71 -4.31 28.36
N VAL A 710 22.77 -5.09 28.14
CA VAL A 710 22.69 -6.55 28.10
C VAL A 710 22.99 -7.10 29.48
N ILE A 711 22.19 -8.06 29.93
CA ILE A 711 22.45 -8.89 31.10
C ILE A 711 22.61 -10.33 30.61
N THR A 712 23.84 -10.82 30.67
CA THR A 712 24.20 -12.19 30.33
C THR A 712 23.89 -13.15 31.48
N GLU A 713 23.86 -14.45 31.16
CA GLU A 713 23.54 -15.53 32.11
C GLU A 713 22.26 -15.26 32.94
N ALA A 714 21.25 -14.67 32.28
CA ALA A 714 20.03 -14.19 32.90
C ALA A 714 18.80 -14.92 32.34
N ASP A 715 18.26 -15.84 33.14
CA ASP A 715 17.01 -16.53 32.85
C ASP A 715 15.83 -15.87 33.56
N ALA A 716 14.79 -15.52 32.80
CA ALA A 716 13.52 -15.09 33.37
C ALA A 716 12.79 -16.26 34.03
N ALA A 717 12.21 -16.02 35.21
CA ALA A 717 11.38 -16.98 35.94
C ALA A 717 9.90 -16.56 35.91
N GLN A 718 9.62 -15.29 36.18
CA GLN A 718 8.25 -14.82 36.40
C GLN A 718 8.08 -13.35 35.97
N LEU A 719 6.90 -13.01 35.45
CA LEU A 719 6.39 -11.65 35.28
C LEU A 719 5.43 -11.32 36.43
N GLU A 720 5.67 -10.22 37.12
CA GLU A 720 4.81 -9.75 38.22
C GLU A 720 4.00 -8.51 37.77
N PRO A 721 2.68 -8.49 38.01
CA PRO A 721 1.85 -7.33 37.69
C PRO A 721 1.99 -6.23 38.74
N GLY A 722 1.88 -4.98 38.30
CA GLY A 722 1.71 -3.81 39.16
C GLY A 722 0.29 -3.63 39.67
N SER A 723 0.03 -2.53 40.37
CA SER A 723 -1.27 -2.18 40.95
C SER A 723 -2.41 -2.08 39.93
N GLU A 724 -2.10 -1.77 38.68
CA GLU A 724 -3.07 -1.66 37.58
C GLU A 724 -3.22 -2.96 36.77
N GLY A 725 -2.63 -4.07 37.23
CA GLY A 725 -2.76 -5.40 36.58
C GLY A 725 -1.92 -5.60 35.32
N ARG A 726 -1.09 -4.64 34.94
CA ARG A 726 -0.11 -4.72 33.84
C ARG A 726 1.26 -5.14 34.35
N VAL A 727 2.13 -5.63 33.49
CA VAL A 727 3.51 -5.97 33.88
C VAL A 727 4.20 -4.74 34.49
N ALA A 728 4.89 -4.95 35.61
CA ALA A 728 5.68 -3.92 36.27
C ALA A 728 7.09 -4.41 36.60
N GLN A 729 7.29 -5.74 36.68
CA GLN A 729 8.55 -6.33 37.06
C GLN A 729 8.74 -7.71 36.44
N ILE A 730 9.99 -8.05 36.15
CA ILE A 730 10.44 -9.39 35.85
C ILE A 730 11.34 -9.91 36.97
N VAL A 731 11.12 -11.16 37.37
CA VAL A 731 11.93 -11.89 38.34
C VAL A 731 12.78 -12.90 37.59
N LEU A 732 14.09 -12.87 37.84
CA LEU A 732 15.04 -13.83 37.27
C LEU A 732 15.15 -15.07 38.16
N LYS A 733 15.64 -16.19 37.61
CA LYS A 733 15.83 -17.44 38.36
C LYS A 733 16.84 -17.32 39.50
N ASP A 734 17.77 -16.37 39.43
CA ASP A 734 18.74 -16.06 40.49
C ASP A 734 18.19 -15.12 41.57
N GLY A 735 16.91 -14.72 41.48
CA GLY A 735 16.23 -13.86 42.44
C GLY A 735 16.35 -12.36 42.16
N ARG A 736 17.14 -11.93 41.16
CA ARG A 736 17.16 -10.51 40.74
C ARG A 736 15.79 -10.08 40.21
N ARG A 737 15.45 -8.82 40.46
CA ARG A 737 14.17 -8.21 40.10
C ARG A 737 14.42 -6.97 39.26
N LEU A 738 13.91 -6.93 38.03
CA LEU A 738 14.11 -5.81 37.10
C LEU A 738 12.77 -5.13 36.80
N PRO A 739 12.67 -3.78 36.90
CA PRO A 739 11.46 -3.07 36.51
C PRO A 739 11.24 -3.17 34.99
N ALA A 740 9.99 -3.39 34.58
CA ALA A 740 9.60 -3.50 33.19
C ALA A 740 8.13 -3.12 32.99
N ASP A 741 7.88 -2.08 32.19
CA ASP A 741 6.54 -1.70 31.72
C ASP A 741 6.12 -2.51 30.48
N VAL A 742 7.12 -3.02 29.74
CA VAL A 742 6.97 -3.82 28.53
C VAL A 742 7.97 -4.98 28.56
N VAL A 743 7.49 -6.18 28.23
CA VAL A 743 8.34 -7.37 28.03
C VAL A 743 8.12 -7.89 26.62
N VAL A 744 9.21 -8.08 25.86
CA VAL A 744 9.15 -8.67 24.51
C VAL A 744 9.97 -9.96 24.47
N VAL A 745 9.31 -11.07 24.14
CA VAL A 745 9.93 -12.40 24.08
C VAL A 745 10.43 -12.69 22.66
N CYS A 746 11.75 -12.81 22.53
CA CYS A 746 12.49 -13.05 21.29
C CYS A 746 13.44 -14.26 21.40
N THR A 747 13.00 -15.31 22.08
CA THR A 747 13.78 -16.51 22.45
C THR A 747 13.82 -17.62 21.39
N GLY A 748 13.51 -17.28 20.13
CA GLY A 748 13.51 -18.21 19.01
C GLY A 748 12.12 -18.50 18.43
N VAL A 749 12.07 -19.42 17.47
CA VAL A 749 10.86 -19.79 16.74
C VAL A 749 10.69 -21.30 16.67
N ARG A 750 9.46 -21.76 16.45
CA ARG A 750 9.11 -23.17 16.22
C ARG A 750 8.31 -23.33 14.93
N ALA A 751 8.65 -24.33 14.13
CA ALA A 751 7.96 -24.64 12.88
C ALA A 751 6.46 -24.89 13.12
N ASN A 752 5.62 -24.36 12.24
CA ASN A 752 4.16 -24.49 12.32
C ASN A 752 3.72 -25.80 11.66
N VAL A 753 3.86 -26.91 12.41
CA VAL A 753 3.67 -28.28 11.90
C VAL A 753 2.27 -28.86 12.15
N ASP A 754 1.38 -28.17 12.87
CA ASP A 754 0.07 -28.69 13.30
C ASP A 754 -0.76 -29.29 12.14
N ILE A 755 -0.76 -28.61 10.98
CA ILE A 755 -1.47 -29.10 9.79
C ILE A 755 -0.83 -30.39 9.25
N ALA A 756 0.50 -30.44 9.22
CA ALA A 756 1.25 -31.59 8.73
C ALA A 756 1.12 -32.80 9.66
N GLU A 757 1.07 -32.56 10.98
CA GLU A 757 0.79 -33.57 11.99
C GLU A 757 -0.59 -34.19 11.77
N SER A 758 -1.62 -33.35 11.64
CA SER A 758 -2.99 -33.82 11.38
C SER A 758 -3.13 -34.59 10.05
N ALA A 759 -2.24 -34.31 9.10
CA ALA A 759 -2.18 -34.94 7.79
C ALA A 759 -1.32 -36.24 7.76
N GLY A 760 -0.73 -36.62 8.89
CA GLY A 760 0.12 -37.81 9.03
C GLY A 760 1.45 -37.71 8.29
N LEU A 761 1.98 -36.50 8.11
CA LEU A 761 3.30 -36.30 7.50
C LEU A 761 4.43 -36.64 8.49
N THR A 762 5.59 -37.06 7.98
CA THR A 762 6.77 -37.27 8.82
C THR A 762 7.30 -35.94 9.33
N LEU A 763 7.45 -35.84 10.65
CA LEU A 763 7.90 -34.64 11.36
C LEU A 763 9.20 -34.90 12.12
N GLY A 764 9.99 -33.85 12.28
CA GLY A 764 11.12 -33.76 13.21
C GLY A 764 11.07 -32.42 13.95
N ARG A 765 12.07 -31.57 13.75
CA ARG A 765 12.03 -30.14 14.08
C ARG A 765 11.08 -29.35 13.16
N GLY A 766 10.80 -29.86 11.97
CA GLY A 766 9.83 -29.34 11.01
C GLY A 766 9.18 -30.46 10.21
N ILE A 767 8.62 -30.14 9.04
CA ILE A 767 8.14 -31.14 8.07
C ILE A 767 9.34 -31.69 7.33
N VAL A 768 9.60 -32.99 7.46
CA VAL A 768 10.75 -33.65 6.82
C VAL A 768 10.55 -33.64 5.31
N VAL A 769 11.56 -33.13 4.59
CA VAL A 769 11.58 -33.09 3.13
C VAL A 769 12.84 -33.69 2.53
N ASP A 770 12.73 -34.23 1.32
CA ASP A 770 13.88 -34.62 0.50
C ASP A 770 14.54 -33.41 -0.19
N ALA A 771 15.61 -33.64 -0.95
CA ALA A 771 16.31 -32.58 -1.70
C ALA A 771 15.42 -31.91 -2.76
N GLN A 772 14.30 -32.52 -3.15
CA GLN A 772 13.33 -31.97 -4.09
C GLN A 772 12.17 -31.25 -3.38
N MET A 773 12.29 -31.01 -2.07
CA MET A 773 11.27 -30.40 -1.20
C MET A 773 9.98 -31.23 -1.08
N ARG A 774 10.02 -32.53 -1.40
CA ARG A 774 8.87 -33.43 -1.26
C ARG A 774 8.76 -33.92 0.17
N THR A 775 7.53 -33.99 0.67
CA THR A 775 7.23 -34.61 1.98
C THR A 775 7.05 -36.12 1.85
N SER A 776 6.74 -36.80 2.96
CA SER A 776 6.35 -38.21 2.99
C SER A 776 5.09 -38.53 2.19
N ALA A 777 4.23 -37.55 1.91
CA ALA A 777 3.01 -37.75 1.12
C ALA A 777 3.22 -37.36 -0.35
N ALA A 778 2.71 -38.21 -1.24
CA ALA A 778 2.71 -37.93 -2.67
C ALA A 778 2.00 -36.61 -2.97
N HIS A 779 2.57 -35.84 -3.90
CA HIS A 779 2.02 -34.55 -4.36
C HIS A 779 2.01 -33.41 -3.33
N VAL A 780 2.61 -33.63 -2.14
CA VAL A 780 2.73 -32.63 -1.08
C VAL A 780 4.21 -32.26 -0.88
N TYR A 781 4.47 -30.95 -0.86
CA TYR A 781 5.79 -30.34 -0.73
C TYR A 781 5.80 -29.41 0.48
N ALA A 782 6.97 -29.10 1.03
CA ALA A 782 7.11 -28.09 2.08
C ALA A 782 8.34 -27.21 1.84
N ALA A 783 8.25 -25.93 2.21
CA ALA A 783 9.32 -24.95 1.98
C ALA A 783 9.32 -23.82 3.02
N GLY A 784 10.49 -23.26 3.29
CA GLY A 784 10.71 -22.19 4.27
C GLY A 784 10.89 -22.72 5.68
N ASP A 785 10.71 -21.86 6.68
CA ASP A 785 10.96 -22.18 8.10
C ASP A 785 10.19 -23.41 8.63
N VAL A 786 9.16 -23.88 7.92
CA VAL A 786 8.44 -25.11 8.29
C VAL A 786 9.16 -26.37 7.83
N ALA A 787 10.00 -26.29 6.80
CA ALA A 787 10.67 -27.45 6.22
C ALA A 787 11.92 -27.84 7.02
N GLU A 788 12.15 -29.14 7.09
CA GLU A 788 13.35 -29.75 7.64
C GLU A 788 14.03 -30.60 6.58
N PHE A 789 15.26 -30.22 6.23
CA PHE A 789 16.10 -30.92 5.26
C PHE A 789 17.34 -31.45 5.97
N GLU A 790 17.59 -32.76 5.87
CA GLU A 790 18.73 -33.45 6.50
C GLU A 790 18.91 -33.14 8.00
N GLY A 791 17.80 -33.09 8.76
CA GLY A 791 17.82 -32.83 10.21
C GLY A 791 17.97 -31.35 10.60
N HIS A 792 18.01 -30.46 9.60
CA HIS A 792 18.21 -29.02 9.78
C HIS A 792 16.99 -28.21 9.33
N SER A 793 16.62 -27.22 10.13
CA SER A 793 15.67 -26.17 9.75
C SER A 793 16.35 -24.82 9.94
N ILE A 794 16.50 -24.08 8.83
CA ILE A 794 17.27 -22.83 8.79
C ILE A 794 16.28 -21.69 8.50
N PRO A 795 15.83 -20.94 9.52
CA PRO A 795 14.82 -19.88 9.37
C PRO A 795 15.43 -18.60 8.79
N LEU A 796 15.95 -18.69 7.56
CA LEU A 796 16.54 -17.58 6.82
C LEU A 796 15.72 -17.29 5.57
N TRP A 797 15.58 -16.01 5.27
CA TRP A 797 14.80 -15.53 4.13
C TRP A 797 15.27 -16.10 2.79
N ALA A 798 16.58 -16.12 2.54
CA ALA A 798 17.16 -16.66 1.30
C ALA A 798 16.86 -18.15 1.13
N VAL A 799 17.02 -18.93 2.21
CA VAL A 799 16.67 -20.36 2.25
C VAL A 799 15.19 -20.54 1.94
N ALA A 800 14.31 -19.78 2.58
CA ALA A 800 12.87 -19.90 2.37
C ALA A 800 12.44 -19.53 0.93
N ALA A 801 13.06 -18.52 0.34
CA ALA A 801 12.82 -18.16 -1.07
C ALA A 801 13.29 -19.27 -2.02
N GLU A 802 14.51 -19.79 -1.84
CA GLU A 802 15.06 -20.85 -2.67
C GLU A 802 14.26 -22.15 -2.56
N GLN A 803 13.95 -22.59 -1.34
CA GLN A 803 13.10 -23.76 -1.12
C GLN A 803 11.71 -23.58 -1.75
N GLY A 804 11.13 -22.38 -1.66
CA GLY A 804 9.86 -22.06 -2.31
C GLY A 804 9.92 -22.17 -3.84
N GLU A 805 11.01 -21.70 -4.46
CA GLU A 805 11.28 -21.90 -5.89
C GLU A 805 11.39 -23.39 -6.23
N ILE A 806 12.20 -24.16 -5.49
CA ILE A 806 12.46 -25.58 -5.75
C ILE A 806 11.16 -26.39 -5.60
N ALA A 807 10.40 -26.15 -4.54
CA ALA A 807 9.11 -26.78 -4.31
C ALA A 807 8.13 -26.51 -5.46
N ALA A 808 8.05 -25.26 -5.95
CA ALA A 808 7.19 -24.93 -7.09
C ALA A 808 7.63 -25.63 -8.39
N ILE A 809 8.94 -25.67 -8.68
CA ILE A 809 9.48 -26.36 -9.87
C ILE A 809 9.13 -27.85 -9.81
N ASN A 810 9.35 -28.48 -8.67
CA ASN A 810 9.15 -29.93 -8.53
C ASN A 810 7.69 -30.30 -8.37
N ALA A 811 6.84 -29.42 -7.81
CA ALA A 811 5.39 -29.56 -7.83
C ALA A 811 4.88 -29.66 -9.27
N LEU A 812 5.45 -28.87 -10.18
CA LEU A 812 5.11 -28.88 -11.61
C LEU A 812 5.80 -29.98 -12.44
N GLY A 813 6.44 -30.98 -11.80
CA GLY A 813 7.08 -32.10 -12.50
C GLY A 813 8.56 -31.91 -12.83
N GLY A 814 9.18 -30.81 -12.38
CA GLY A 814 10.62 -30.60 -12.46
C GLY A 814 11.43 -31.52 -11.55
N LYS A 815 12.77 -31.41 -11.63
CA LYS A 815 13.73 -32.22 -10.86
C LYS A 815 14.84 -31.40 -10.20
N ARG A 816 14.57 -30.16 -9.80
CA ARG A 816 15.59 -29.32 -9.14
C ARG A 816 15.87 -29.85 -7.73
N VAL A 817 17.12 -29.74 -7.29
CA VAL A 817 17.56 -30.21 -5.97
C VAL A 817 18.06 -29.02 -5.14
N TYR A 818 17.72 -29.02 -3.86
CA TYR A 818 18.27 -28.15 -2.82
C TYR A 818 19.55 -28.78 -2.32
N ARG A 819 20.62 -27.99 -2.23
CA ARG A 819 21.97 -28.47 -1.84
C ARG A 819 22.41 -27.99 -0.46
N GLY A 820 21.48 -27.45 0.32
CA GLY A 820 21.82 -26.71 1.53
C GLY A 820 22.26 -25.28 1.22
N HIS A 821 22.48 -24.50 2.26
CA HIS A 821 22.83 -23.09 2.15
C HIS A 821 23.82 -22.73 3.26
N VAL A 822 24.90 -22.02 2.92
CA VAL A 822 25.82 -21.46 3.91
C VAL A 822 25.08 -20.35 4.66
N PRO A 823 24.83 -20.46 5.98
CA PRO A 823 24.08 -19.45 6.71
C PRO A 823 24.81 -18.11 6.61
N VAL A 824 24.08 -17.06 6.24
CA VAL A 824 24.57 -15.68 6.26
C VAL A 824 23.62 -14.86 7.10
N THR A 825 24.17 -14.15 8.07
CA THR A 825 23.41 -13.30 8.97
C THR A 825 23.99 -11.90 9.00
N ALA A 826 23.10 -10.91 9.09
CA ALA A 826 23.45 -9.52 9.26
C ALA A 826 22.56 -8.92 10.35
N LEU A 827 23.17 -8.20 11.29
CA LEU A 827 22.45 -7.47 12.33
C LEU A 827 21.98 -6.12 11.78
N LYS A 828 20.72 -5.74 12.06
CA LYS A 828 20.12 -4.49 11.57
C LYS A 828 20.03 -3.42 12.66
N VAL A 829 21.10 -3.26 13.44
CA VAL A 829 21.20 -2.23 14.48
C VAL A 829 21.97 -1.04 13.91
N SER A 830 21.36 0.15 13.91
CA SER A 830 22.02 1.37 13.43
C SER A 830 23.36 1.65 14.15
N GLY A 831 24.35 2.10 13.37
CA GLY A 831 25.65 2.57 13.88
C GLY A 831 26.75 1.52 13.98
N ILE A 832 26.45 0.24 13.77
CA ILE A 832 27.44 -0.83 13.71
C ILE A 832 27.02 -1.89 12.68
N ASP A 833 27.91 -2.21 11.73
CA ASP A 833 27.67 -3.31 10.78
C ASP A 833 28.23 -4.59 11.39
N VAL A 834 27.39 -5.61 11.54
CA VAL A 834 27.78 -6.95 12.00
C VAL A 834 27.27 -7.96 11.01
N ARG A 835 28.18 -8.73 10.42
CA ARG A 835 27.89 -9.78 9.45
C ARG A 835 28.66 -11.03 9.78
N SER A 836 28.04 -12.17 9.56
CA SER A 836 28.71 -13.46 9.64
C SER A 836 28.21 -14.43 8.60
N ALA A 837 29.09 -15.34 8.18
CA ALA A 837 28.80 -16.40 7.24
C ALA A 837 29.49 -17.70 7.67
N GLY A 838 28.81 -18.83 7.44
CA GLY A 838 29.40 -20.15 7.63
C GLY A 838 29.82 -20.44 9.07
N SER A 839 30.99 -21.05 9.24
CA SER A 839 31.53 -21.43 10.54
C SER A 839 32.02 -20.22 11.34
N VAL A 840 31.55 -20.07 12.58
CA VAL A 840 32.03 -19.01 13.49
C VAL A 840 33.34 -19.41 14.18
N HIS A 841 33.54 -20.71 14.42
CA HIS A 841 34.72 -21.23 15.09
C HIS A 841 35.38 -22.35 14.28
N ALA A 842 36.70 -22.44 14.35
CA ALA A 842 37.46 -23.61 13.94
C ALA A 842 37.25 -24.71 14.98
N THR A 843 36.44 -25.71 14.64
CA THR A 843 36.06 -26.80 15.57
C THR A 843 36.62 -28.15 15.15
N ARG A 844 37.10 -28.28 13.91
CA ARG A 844 37.61 -29.54 13.35
C ARG A 844 39.14 -29.51 13.19
N PRO A 845 39.82 -30.66 13.29
CA PRO A 845 41.24 -30.76 12.95
C PRO A 845 41.52 -30.28 11.53
N GLY A 846 42.52 -29.41 11.35
CA GLY A 846 42.84 -28.80 10.04
C GLY A 846 42.11 -27.50 9.74
N GLU A 847 41.23 -27.05 10.64
CA GLU A 847 40.66 -25.69 10.62
C GLU A 847 41.54 -24.74 11.44
N PHE A 848 41.68 -23.49 10.98
CA PHE A 848 42.34 -22.42 11.74
C PHE A 848 41.61 -21.09 11.55
N GLU A 849 41.84 -20.17 12.50
CA GLU A 849 41.21 -18.86 12.54
C GLU A 849 42.25 -17.77 12.27
N LEU A 850 41.90 -16.80 11.44
CA LEU A 850 42.67 -15.59 11.21
C LEU A 850 41.87 -14.42 11.76
N THR A 851 42.44 -13.68 12.73
CA THR A 851 41.73 -12.60 13.41
C THR A 851 42.51 -11.29 13.35
N GLN A 852 41.79 -10.18 13.17
CA GLN A 852 42.30 -8.83 13.35
C GLN A 852 41.29 -8.02 14.14
N SER A 853 41.77 -7.25 15.12
CA SER A 853 40.92 -6.40 15.94
C SER A 853 41.54 -5.02 16.07
N ASP A 854 40.75 -3.99 15.82
CA ASP A 854 41.02 -2.61 16.20
C ASP A 854 39.79 -2.07 16.97
N PRO A 855 39.71 -2.33 18.29
CA PRO A 855 38.60 -1.89 19.13
C PRO A 855 38.41 -0.37 19.16
N ALA A 856 39.48 0.41 18.98
CA ALA A 856 39.41 1.86 19.00
C ALA A 856 38.65 2.41 17.78
N GLN A 857 38.71 1.70 16.66
CA GLN A 857 37.93 1.99 15.45
C GLN A 857 36.61 1.20 15.40
N GLY A 858 36.33 0.34 16.37
CA GLY A 858 35.15 -0.54 16.38
C GLY A 858 35.20 -1.64 15.32
N ILE A 859 36.41 -2.06 14.93
CA ILE A 859 36.62 -3.03 13.86
C ILE A 859 37.05 -4.39 14.42
N TYR A 860 36.40 -5.45 13.95
CA TYR A 860 36.81 -6.83 14.21
C TYR A 860 36.58 -7.68 12.97
N ARG A 861 37.61 -8.44 12.59
CA ARG A 861 37.59 -9.33 11.44
C ARG A 861 38.06 -10.69 11.87
N LYS A 862 37.33 -11.71 11.43
CA LYS A 862 37.73 -13.10 11.60
C LYS A 862 37.36 -13.90 10.37
N LEU A 863 38.28 -14.74 9.93
CA LEU A 863 38.10 -15.72 8.88
C LEU A 863 38.36 -17.11 9.44
N VAL A 864 37.53 -18.08 9.08
CA VAL A 864 37.73 -19.50 9.40
C VAL A 864 38.10 -20.22 8.12
N VAL A 865 39.27 -20.85 8.12
CA VAL A 865 39.81 -21.58 6.98
C VAL A 865 39.85 -23.07 7.30
N ALA A 866 39.36 -23.89 6.37
CA ALA A 866 39.46 -25.34 6.43
C ALA A 866 40.07 -25.85 5.13
N GLU A 867 41.09 -26.70 5.21
CA GLU A 867 41.70 -27.35 4.03
C GLU A 867 42.08 -26.36 2.91
N GLY A 868 42.58 -25.17 3.27
CA GLY A 868 42.96 -24.13 2.32
C GLY A 868 41.80 -23.37 1.68
N HIS A 869 40.55 -23.56 2.15
CA HIS A 869 39.37 -22.85 1.67
C HIS A 869 38.70 -22.06 2.79
N LEU A 870 38.09 -20.93 2.43
CA LEU A 870 37.34 -20.10 3.36
C LEU A 870 35.99 -20.74 3.67
N VAL A 871 35.74 -21.08 4.94
CA VAL A 871 34.51 -21.76 5.40
C VAL A 871 33.68 -20.93 6.37
N GLY A 872 34.21 -19.79 6.83
CA GLY A 872 33.47 -18.89 7.68
C GLY A 872 34.09 -17.52 7.84
N ALA A 873 33.26 -16.56 8.27
CA ALA A 873 33.69 -15.20 8.56
C ALA A 873 32.82 -14.53 9.62
N VAL A 874 33.44 -13.67 10.45
CA VAL A 874 32.78 -12.72 11.35
C VAL A 874 33.39 -11.34 11.11
N LEU A 875 32.55 -10.36 10.78
CA LEU A 875 32.96 -9.02 10.42
C LEU A 875 32.13 -8.01 11.21
N VAL A 876 32.80 -7.13 11.94
CA VAL A 876 32.24 -6.01 12.71
C VAL A 876 32.93 -4.73 12.26
N GLY A 877 32.15 -3.71 11.88
CA GLY A 877 32.69 -2.40 11.51
C GLY A 877 33.37 -2.33 10.12
N SER A 878 33.34 -3.41 9.34
CA SER A 878 33.98 -3.51 8.02
C SER A 878 33.00 -3.86 6.88
N PRO A 879 32.02 -2.99 6.58
CA PRO A 879 30.93 -3.29 5.64
C PRO A 879 31.39 -3.45 4.18
N ASP A 880 32.46 -2.75 3.77
CA ASP A 880 33.01 -2.81 2.40
C ASP A 880 33.63 -4.19 2.09
N GLU A 881 34.36 -4.75 3.06
CA GLU A 881 35.02 -6.05 2.94
C GLU A 881 34.01 -7.20 3.01
N ALA A 882 32.94 -7.04 3.77
CA ALA A 882 31.89 -8.04 3.86
C ALA A 882 31.20 -8.32 2.52
N ASP A 883 31.12 -7.32 1.63
CA ASP A 883 30.55 -7.49 0.29
C ASP A 883 31.43 -8.39 -0.61
N GLU A 884 32.70 -8.61 -0.26
CA GLU A 884 33.66 -9.47 -0.97
C GLU A 884 33.89 -10.82 -0.27
N ILE A 885 34.07 -10.81 1.05
CA ILE A 885 34.37 -12.00 1.86
C ILE A 885 33.18 -12.95 1.96
N ILE A 886 31.96 -12.43 2.14
CA ILE A 886 30.78 -13.28 2.35
C ILE A 886 30.47 -14.15 1.12
N PRO A 887 30.52 -13.63 -0.13
CA PRO A 887 30.47 -14.47 -1.33
C PRO A 887 31.59 -15.53 -1.36
N ALA A 888 32.82 -15.15 -1.04
CA ALA A 888 33.96 -16.07 -1.02
C ALA A 888 33.75 -17.24 -0.03
N VAL A 889 33.15 -16.99 1.15
CA VAL A 889 32.75 -18.05 2.10
C VAL A 889 31.71 -18.99 1.47
N ARG A 890 30.69 -18.43 0.79
CA ARG A 890 29.63 -19.25 0.16
C ARG A 890 30.15 -20.13 -0.96
N GLU A 891 31.14 -19.63 -1.70
CA GLU A 891 31.77 -20.32 -2.83
C GLU A 891 32.92 -21.24 -2.39
N HIS A 892 33.23 -21.28 -1.09
CA HIS A 892 34.38 -22.00 -0.54
C HIS A 892 35.68 -21.61 -1.27
N ALA A 893 35.94 -20.31 -1.43
CA ALA A 893 37.07 -19.82 -2.20
C ALA A 893 38.42 -20.26 -1.58
N PRO A 894 39.42 -20.63 -2.40
CA PRO A 894 40.75 -20.97 -1.91
C PRO A 894 41.46 -19.73 -1.34
N VAL A 895 42.21 -19.91 -0.24
CA VAL A 895 42.94 -18.81 0.43
C VAL A 895 44.45 -18.81 0.17
N SER A 896 44.95 -19.73 -0.66
CA SER A 896 46.39 -19.99 -0.86
C SER A 896 47.20 -18.77 -1.33
N SER A 897 46.57 -17.78 -1.97
CA SER A 897 47.21 -16.53 -2.42
C SER A 897 47.24 -15.42 -1.35
N ILE A 898 46.46 -15.53 -0.28
CA ILE A 898 46.24 -14.44 0.69
C ILE A 898 46.61 -14.79 2.14
N THR A 899 46.73 -16.07 2.51
CA THR A 899 47.03 -16.49 3.89
C THR A 899 48.29 -15.80 4.44
N ALA A 900 49.38 -15.76 3.66
CA ALA A 900 50.62 -15.10 4.09
C ALA A 900 50.50 -13.56 4.19
N LEU A 901 49.57 -12.92 3.47
CA LEU A 901 49.31 -11.47 3.61
C LEU A 901 48.46 -11.19 4.86
N LEU A 902 47.42 -12.01 5.07
CA LEU A 902 46.53 -11.95 6.24
C LEU A 902 47.30 -12.17 7.55
N GLU A 903 48.20 -13.16 7.58
CA GLU A 903 49.05 -13.47 8.74
C GLU A 903 50.04 -12.34 9.08
N ARG A 904 50.45 -11.56 8.08
CA ARG A 904 51.31 -10.37 8.26
C ARG A 904 50.53 -9.12 8.68
N GLY A 905 49.21 -9.23 8.84
CA GLY A 905 48.34 -8.13 9.25
C GLY A 905 47.95 -7.18 8.11
N ASP A 906 48.19 -7.55 6.85
CA ASP A 906 47.99 -6.68 5.68
C ASP A 906 46.56 -6.81 5.11
N TRP A 907 45.57 -6.47 5.97
CA TRP A 907 44.13 -6.69 5.73
C TRP A 907 43.50 -5.93 4.55
N GLU A 908 44.18 -4.90 4.04
CA GLU A 908 43.67 -4.04 2.97
C GLU A 908 43.94 -4.58 1.55
N GLN A 909 44.91 -5.49 1.37
CA GLN A 909 45.36 -5.96 0.04
C GLN A 909 44.63 -7.22 -0.48
N HIS A 910 43.66 -7.76 0.28
CA HIS A 910 43.02 -9.04 -0.06
C HIS A 910 41.99 -8.95 -1.18
N SER A 911 41.39 -7.78 -1.39
CA SER A 911 40.36 -7.51 -2.42
C SER A 911 40.84 -7.81 -3.84
N VAL A 912 42.12 -7.59 -4.13
CA VAL A 912 42.74 -7.86 -5.44
C VAL A 912 43.04 -9.36 -5.63
N ALA A 913 43.27 -10.09 -4.53
CA ALA A 913 43.77 -11.46 -4.57
C ALA A 913 42.67 -12.53 -4.39
N LEU A 914 41.48 -12.16 -3.89
CA LEU A 914 40.26 -13.00 -3.93
C LEU A 914 39.53 -12.92 -5.28
N ALA A 915 39.80 -11.89 -6.09
CA ALA A 915 39.21 -11.68 -7.40
C ALA A 915 40.03 -12.27 -8.57
N ALA A 916 41.25 -12.74 -8.30
CA ALA A 916 42.19 -13.37 -9.23
C ALA A 916 42.18 -14.89 -9.05
#